data_AF-A0A7X8AVJ1-F1
#
_entry.id   AF-A0A7X8AVJ1-F1
#
_cell.length_a   1.000
_cell.length_b   1.000
_cell.length_c   1.000
_cell.angle_alpha   90.00
_cell.angle_beta   90.00
_cell.angle_gamma   90.00
#
_symmetry.space_group_name_H-M   'P 1'
#
loop_
_entity.id
_entity.type
_entity.pdbx_description
1 polymer ?
#
loop_
_entity_poly.entity_id
_entity_poly.type
_entity_poly.pdbx_seq_one_letter_code
_entity_poly.pdbx_strand_id
1 'polypeptide(L)'
;MKRKVSLILAIIMVFAVSMPGFVHAEQGMGLEEAIKFAKGLLEIPEDYAEFNYGMSTYGGKIIWDFRWTKKGVYEKSSIDVTMDDSGDILRYYNYNYSDTGIDKKLPNVSRSEAQKIAEDFIKKLNSQDLFDGLKLVERSQRSFGETSHYFYYIATHDGVPVPFNNIRVTVNYDTGEIQDYNKAWTDDIEFPKADDALSMEDAEKIYKEKLGLQLTYNLAGDKVYLAYTPVYSSQYVIDAITGEVIDPSQSMRGVYYDEMLIGRMGDSAKEQAVPVLTPEEIKSIEESGELISQEEAEKIAREFKIFEIDDSFILDGASLRRGWDFERNYIWDLYLLKEDREAKDYKYINVSLNAKTGEFISFDISYPMAEGEKKYTEEEAKKAVEEFLEKIQPEKFKNTKYEKSDNDVIIPIMEKETDRYNFRYVRMVNGIPFVDNYLNVRFDGINGKIYGFYMNWQEVDFPSAENVLKLEEIYDFFFENVGLNLEYRKNNLFSISPETSRAVAKAAGVAVAEAAGVAVDAVAGVAVDSVDIEKAKEVVNLIYAVNPEKPSILDAFTGELLNANGQPYVEEAPIEYTDISDHYAKEQIEALAEIGIGLEGPTFRPNEKIKQKDFLLLISQIIDRGYEFYNKTALENDSETENLYNLLIREGIVKEGEEDPEAPLTREESVKFVIRALKYDKVADLKDIFKCEFTDKDEINSDLIGYVVLAKGFNIVNGYGNYFRPKEELKRGDAIIIIYNSLKI
;
A
#
# COMPACT_ATOMS: atom_id res chain seq x y z
N MET A 1 4.77 -25.62 -54.76
CA MET A 1 4.19 -26.72 -53.96
C MET A 1 5.21 -27.85 -53.81
N LYS A 2 5.32 -28.47 -52.63
CA LYS A 2 6.13 -29.65 -52.26
C LYS A 2 7.60 -29.52 -51.76
N ARG A 3 8.08 -28.36 -51.30
CA ARG A 3 9.35 -28.30 -50.53
C ARG A 3 9.40 -27.42 -49.28
N LYS A 4 8.32 -26.69 -48.93
CA LYS A 4 8.25 -25.89 -47.69
C LYS A 4 7.40 -26.49 -46.57
N VAL A 5 6.85 -27.70 -46.77
CA VAL A 5 6.03 -28.40 -45.75
C VAL A 5 6.86 -29.40 -44.93
N SER A 6 8.05 -29.81 -45.41
CA SER A 6 8.84 -30.83 -44.72
C SER A 6 9.74 -30.34 -43.58
N LEU A 7 9.94 -29.02 -43.41
CA LEU A 7 10.77 -28.52 -42.30
C LEU A 7 9.98 -28.25 -41.02
N ILE A 8 8.68 -27.97 -41.12
CA ILE A 8 7.80 -27.76 -39.95
C ILE A 8 7.32 -29.09 -39.36
N LEU A 9 7.22 -30.15 -40.19
CA LEU A 9 6.89 -31.51 -39.73
C LEU A 9 8.08 -32.26 -39.10
N ALA A 10 9.32 -31.81 -39.28
CA ALA A 10 10.51 -32.50 -38.75
C ALA A 10 10.88 -32.09 -37.32
N ILE A 11 10.39 -30.96 -36.82
CA ILE A 11 10.59 -30.53 -35.42
C ILE A 11 9.48 -31.06 -34.49
N ILE A 12 8.33 -31.46 -35.06
CA ILE A 12 7.20 -32.05 -34.30
C ILE A 12 7.40 -33.57 -34.04
N MET A 13 8.38 -34.23 -34.70
CA MET A 13 8.48 -35.70 -34.72
C MET A 13 9.59 -36.32 -33.84
N VAL A 14 10.23 -35.57 -32.94
CA VAL A 14 11.31 -36.09 -32.05
C VAL A 14 10.89 -36.25 -30.58
N PHE A 15 9.69 -35.85 -30.17
CA PHE A 15 9.16 -36.12 -28.81
C PHE A 15 8.02 -37.15 -28.75
N ALA A 16 7.89 -38.00 -29.77
CA ALA A 16 6.86 -39.04 -29.83
C ALA A 16 7.43 -40.45 -29.55
N VAL A 17 8.03 -40.68 -28.38
CA VAL A 17 8.26 -42.00 -27.76
C VAL A 17 8.41 -41.70 -26.26
N SER A 18 7.49 -41.95 -25.34
CA SER A 18 6.57 -43.07 -25.13
C SER A 18 5.52 -42.68 -24.07
N MET A 19 4.24 -42.79 -24.39
CA MET A 19 3.22 -43.02 -23.37
C MET A 19 2.27 -44.13 -23.87
N PRO A 20 2.02 -45.17 -23.07
CA PRO A 20 0.99 -46.15 -23.39
C PRO A 20 -0.37 -45.48 -23.37
N GLY A 21 -1.17 -45.76 -24.41
CA GLY A 21 -2.54 -45.29 -24.49
C GLY A 21 -3.38 -45.81 -23.32
N PHE A 22 -4.00 -44.88 -22.61
CA PHE A 22 -5.26 -45.09 -21.94
C PHE A 22 -6.26 -44.07 -22.46
N VAL A 23 -7.47 -44.56 -22.66
CA VAL A 23 -8.62 -43.86 -23.23
C VAL A 23 -9.58 -43.56 -22.08
N HIS A 24 -10.14 -42.34 -22.10
CA HIS A 24 -11.36 -41.82 -21.44
C HIS A 24 -11.25 -40.98 -20.15
N ALA A 25 -11.37 -39.66 -20.37
CA ALA A 25 -12.46 -38.79 -19.88
C ALA A 25 -12.33 -38.04 -18.53
N GLU A 26 -11.14 -37.86 -17.96
CA GLU A 26 -10.97 -37.16 -16.67
C GLU A 26 -9.82 -36.13 -16.61
N GLN A 27 -9.17 -35.79 -17.73
CA GLN A 27 -8.10 -34.77 -17.74
C GLN A 27 -8.57 -33.54 -18.52
N GLY A 28 -8.45 -32.35 -17.93
CA GLY A 28 -8.85 -31.07 -18.50
C GLY A 28 -8.15 -30.70 -19.81
N MET A 29 -8.33 -29.47 -20.31
CA MET A 29 -7.82 -29.07 -21.62
C MET A 29 -6.32 -29.36 -21.79
N GLY A 30 -5.96 -30.04 -22.88
CA GLY A 30 -4.55 -30.19 -23.27
C GLY A 30 -3.95 -28.87 -23.73
N LEU A 31 -2.62 -28.71 -23.68
CA LEU A 31 -1.91 -27.46 -24.02
C LEU A 31 -2.36 -26.84 -25.36
N GLU A 32 -2.51 -27.63 -26.42
CA GLU A 32 -2.93 -27.10 -27.74
C GLU A 32 -4.35 -26.55 -27.71
N GLU A 33 -5.26 -27.20 -26.98
CA GLU A 33 -6.64 -26.76 -26.79
C GLU A 33 -6.68 -25.51 -25.93
N ALA A 34 -5.91 -25.47 -24.84
CA ALA A 34 -5.80 -24.33 -23.94
C ALA A 34 -5.26 -23.06 -24.65
N ILE A 35 -4.23 -23.19 -25.50
CA ILE A 35 -3.71 -22.07 -26.31
C ILE A 35 -4.78 -21.57 -27.29
N LYS A 36 -5.48 -22.48 -27.99
CA LYS A 36 -6.55 -22.11 -28.94
C LYS A 36 -7.72 -21.44 -28.23
N PHE A 37 -8.07 -21.92 -27.05
CA PHE A 37 -9.12 -21.36 -26.22
C PHE A 37 -8.76 -19.94 -25.76
N ALA A 38 -7.58 -19.76 -25.18
CA ALA A 38 -7.08 -18.44 -24.75
C ALA A 38 -7.05 -17.43 -25.93
N LYS A 39 -6.55 -17.82 -27.10
CA LYS A 39 -6.56 -16.97 -28.31
C LYS A 39 -7.95 -16.75 -28.93
N GLY A 40 -8.92 -17.61 -28.63
CA GLY A 40 -10.31 -17.42 -29.04
C GLY A 40 -11.03 -16.39 -28.18
N LEU A 41 -10.65 -16.28 -26.91
CA LEU A 41 -11.17 -15.30 -25.96
C LEU A 41 -10.42 -13.96 -26.04
N LEU A 42 -9.10 -13.99 -26.19
CA LEU A 42 -8.23 -12.83 -26.09
C LEU A 42 -7.63 -12.49 -27.46
N GLU A 43 -7.66 -11.22 -27.82
CA GLU A 43 -7.05 -10.74 -29.06
C GLU A 43 -5.53 -10.65 -28.87
N ILE A 44 -4.79 -11.61 -29.40
CA ILE A 44 -3.32 -11.61 -29.39
C ILE A 44 -2.80 -11.10 -30.75
N PRO A 45 -2.18 -9.92 -30.83
CA PRO A 45 -1.72 -9.37 -32.11
C PRO A 45 -0.63 -10.22 -32.78
N GLU A 46 -0.57 -10.21 -34.12
CA GLU A 46 0.35 -11.09 -34.89
C GLU A 46 1.84 -10.80 -34.67
N ASP A 47 2.20 -9.58 -34.25
CA ASP A 47 3.56 -9.16 -33.95
C ASP A 47 4.09 -9.63 -32.57
N TYR A 48 3.20 -10.11 -31.70
CA TYR A 48 3.52 -10.87 -30.48
C TYR A 48 3.83 -12.34 -30.81
N ALA A 49 4.85 -12.53 -31.66
CA ALA A 49 5.15 -13.79 -32.30
C ALA A 49 6.03 -14.75 -31.46
N GLU A 50 6.70 -14.26 -30.42
CA GLU A 50 7.51 -15.09 -29.53
C GLU A 50 6.63 -15.65 -28.42
N PHE A 51 6.58 -16.98 -28.26
CA PHE A 51 5.66 -17.63 -27.33
C PHE A 51 6.41 -18.52 -26.34
N ASN A 52 6.08 -18.38 -25.06
CA ASN A 52 6.50 -19.25 -23.98
C ASN A 52 5.28 -19.71 -23.18
N TYR A 53 5.40 -20.86 -22.50
CA TYR A 53 4.35 -21.35 -21.62
C TYR A 53 4.92 -22.02 -20.36
N GLY A 54 4.14 -21.98 -19.28
CA GLY A 54 4.31 -22.73 -18.06
C GLY A 54 3.09 -23.62 -17.81
N MET A 55 3.30 -24.67 -17.03
CA MET A 55 2.22 -25.55 -16.57
C MET A 55 2.51 -25.90 -15.12
N SER A 56 1.53 -25.71 -14.25
CA SER A 56 1.57 -26.16 -12.87
C SER A 56 0.27 -26.89 -12.53
N THR A 57 0.24 -27.55 -11.39
CA THR A 57 -0.97 -28.22 -10.89
C THR A 57 -1.22 -27.70 -9.48
N TYR A 58 -2.42 -27.18 -9.25
CA TYR A 58 -2.83 -26.61 -7.98
C TYR A 58 -4.23 -27.10 -7.63
N GLY A 59 -4.40 -27.72 -6.45
CA GLY A 59 -5.70 -28.24 -5.99
C GLY A 59 -6.37 -29.20 -6.99
N GLY A 60 -5.60 -30.08 -7.63
CA GLY A 60 -6.10 -31.02 -8.64
C GLY A 60 -6.40 -30.42 -10.03
N LYS A 61 -6.39 -29.08 -10.18
CA LYS A 61 -6.55 -28.38 -11.46
C LYS A 61 -5.19 -28.10 -12.11
N ILE A 62 -5.12 -28.20 -13.44
CA ILE A 62 -3.95 -27.74 -14.20
C ILE A 62 -4.08 -26.22 -14.40
N ILE A 63 -3.00 -25.50 -14.09
CA ILE A 63 -2.86 -24.07 -14.35
C ILE A 63 -1.89 -23.87 -15.50
N TRP A 64 -2.35 -23.17 -16.53
CA TRP A 64 -1.59 -22.79 -17.70
C TRP A 64 -1.15 -21.34 -17.61
N ASP A 65 0.15 -21.11 -17.81
CA ASP A 65 0.70 -19.77 -17.95
C ASP A 65 1.17 -19.58 -19.39
N PHE A 66 0.69 -18.55 -20.06
CA PHE A 66 1.04 -18.23 -21.44
C PHE A 66 1.68 -16.87 -21.50
N ARG A 67 2.76 -16.75 -22.28
CA ARG A 67 3.42 -15.47 -22.54
C ARG A 67 3.68 -15.30 -24.01
N TRP A 68 3.12 -14.25 -24.59
CA TRP A 68 3.45 -13.78 -25.92
C TRP A 68 4.28 -12.50 -25.83
N THR A 69 5.40 -12.43 -26.54
CA THR A 69 6.30 -11.28 -26.55
C THR A 69 6.45 -10.73 -27.96
N LYS A 70 6.51 -9.41 -28.06
CA LYS A 70 6.70 -8.71 -29.34
C LYS A 70 8.11 -8.96 -29.89
N LYS A 71 8.21 -9.23 -31.20
CA LYS A 71 9.47 -9.60 -31.85
C LYS A 71 10.32 -8.36 -32.20
N GLY A 72 11.43 -8.12 -31.52
CA GLY A 72 12.39 -7.05 -31.87
C GLY A 72 13.42 -6.75 -30.77
N VAL A 73 14.59 -6.18 -31.13
CA VAL A 73 15.74 -5.99 -30.21
C VAL A 73 15.51 -4.92 -29.12
N TYR A 74 14.49 -4.07 -29.28
CA TYR A 74 14.25 -2.89 -28.44
C TYR A 74 12.85 -2.78 -27.82
N GLU A 75 11.97 -3.76 -28.01
CA GLU A 75 10.57 -3.70 -27.56
C GLU A 75 10.29 -4.86 -26.60
N LYS A 76 10.20 -4.56 -25.29
CA LYS A 76 9.97 -5.55 -24.22
C LYS A 76 8.48 -5.80 -23.93
N SER A 77 7.58 -5.50 -24.86
CA SER A 77 6.13 -5.67 -24.64
C SER A 77 5.72 -7.14 -24.59
N SER A 78 4.85 -7.51 -23.65
CA SER A 78 4.35 -8.88 -23.51
C SER A 78 2.87 -8.92 -23.13
N ILE A 79 2.20 -9.99 -23.55
CA ILE A 79 0.86 -10.38 -23.07
C ILE A 79 1.04 -11.68 -22.30
N ASP A 80 0.67 -11.65 -21.03
CA ASP A 80 0.80 -12.74 -20.08
C ASP A 80 -0.61 -13.17 -19.64
N VAL A 81 -0.93 -14.47 -19.70
CA VAL A 81 -2.26 -15.02 -19.40
C VAL A 81 -2.12 -16.24 -18.51
N THR A 82 -2.85 -16.27 -17.40
CA THR A 82 -2.98 -17.46 -16.54
C THR A 82 -4.41 -17.98 -16.61
N MET A 83 -4.57 -19.28 -16.86
CA MET A 83 -5.86 -19.93 -17.08
C MET A 83 -5.88 -21.31 -16.44
N ASP A 84 -7.01 -21.71 -15.86
CA ASP A 84 -7.19 -23.09 -15.40
C ASP A 84 -7.58 -24.04 -16.55
N ASP A 85 -7.66 -25.33 -16.27
CA ASP A 85 -7.99 -26.37 -17.26
C ASP A 85 -9.47 -26.48 -17.62
N SER A 86 -10.34 -25.77 -16.90
CA SER A 86 -11.73 -25.52 -17.29
C SER A 86 -11.86 -24.40 -18.31
N GLY A 87 -10.84 -23.55 -18.43
CA GLY A 87 -10.80 -22.39 -19.30
C GLY A 87 -11.09 -21.07 -18.58
N ASP A 88 -11.15 -21.06 -17.24
CA ASP A 88 -11.32 -19.83 -16.48
C ASP A 88 -10.04 -19.00 -16.52
N ILE A 89 -10.15 -17.76 -17.01
CA ILE A 89 -9.01 -16.84 -17.06
C ILE A 89 -8.86 -16.22 -15.68
N LEU A 90 -7.76 -16.54 -15.00
CA LEU A 90 -7.43 -16.04 -13.67
C LEU A 90 -6.64 -14.73 -13.74
N ARG A 91 -5.76 -14.60 -14.75
CA ARG A 91 -4.96 -13.40 -14.97
C ARG A 91 -4.82 -13.09 -16.45
N TYR A 92 -4.91 -11.82 -16.80
CA TYR A 92 -4.49 -11.27 -18.08
C TYR A 92 -3.69 -9.99 -17.81
N TYR A 93 -2.51 -9.89 -18.41
CA TYR A 93 -1.63 -8.74 -18.24
C TYR A 93 -1.02 -8.36 -19.59
N ASN A 94 -1.20 -7.12 -20.01
CA ASN A 94 -0.69 -6.55 -21.24
C ASN A 94 0.31 -5.44 -20.92
N TYR A 95 1.58 -5.78 -21.00
CA TYR A 95 2.68 -4.86 -20.79
C TYR A 95 3.12 -4.24 -22.11
N ASN A 96 3.03 -2.91 -22.22
CA ASN A 96 3.50 -2.18 -23.39
C ASN A 96 4.70 -1.27 -23.03
N TYR A 97 5.89 -1.64 -23.48
CA TYR A 97 7.13 -0.90 -23.18
C TYR A 97 7.16 0.52 -23.77
N SER A 98 6.44 0.79 -24.86
CA SER A 98 6.39 2.14 -25.47
C SER A 98 5.46 3.11 -24.73
N ASP A 99 4.67 2.63 -23.78
CA ASP A 99 3.67 3.41 -23.03
C ASP A 99 4.25 4.06 -21.75
N THR A 100 5.58 4.04 -21.59
CA THR A 100 6.28 4.69 -20.46
C THR A 100 6.38 6.22 -20.63
N GLY A 101 5.79 6.79 -21.66
CA GLY A 101 5.78 8.23 -21.93
C GLY A 101 4.68 8.92 -21.13
N ILE A 102 5.05 9.68 -20.10
CA ILE A 102 4.18 10.58 -19.33
C ILE A 102 3.91 11.85 -20.16
N ASP A 103 3.49 11.70 -21.41
CA ASP A 103 3.36 12.85 -22.32
C ASP A 103 1.95 13.46 -22.27
N LYS A 104 0.95 12.72 -21.78
CA LYS A 104 -0.44 13.21 -21.66
C LYS A 104 -0.82 13.40 -20.20
N LYS A 105 -1.46 14.53 -19.90
CA LYS A 105 -1.90 14.90 -18.55
C LYS A 105 -3.41 14.73 -18.34
N LEU A 106 -4.19 14.55 -19.42
CA LEU A 106 -5.64 14.37 -19.39
C LEU A 106 -6.07 13.02 -19.98
N PRO A 107 -7.05 12.32 -19.38
CA PRO A 107 -7.66 11.14 -19.98
C PRO A 107 -8.38 11.46 -21.29
N ASN A 108 -8.20 10.59 -22.28
CA ASN A 108 -9.07 10.53 -23.46
C ASN A 108 -10.25 9.57 -23.25
N VAL A 109 -10.12 8.64 -22.30
CA VAL A 109 -11.19 7.75 -21.87
C VAL A 109 -11.59 8.15 -20.46
N SER A 110 -12.84 8.60 -20.29
CA SER A 110 -13.36 8.94 -18.96
C SER A 110 -13.45 7.70 -18.08
N ARG A 111 -13.48 7.87 -16.75
CA ARG A 111 -13.63 6.78 -15.79
C ARG A 111 -14.90 5.99 -16.03
N SER A 112 -16.01 6.65 -16.40
CA SER A 112 -17.28 5.96 -16.70
C SER A 112 -17.19 5.10 -17.96
N GLU A 113 -16.53 5.60 -19.00
CA GLU A 113 -16.28 4.80 -20.22
C GLU A 113 -15.31 3.65 -19.94
N ALA A 114 -14.25 3.89 -19.17
CA ALA A 114 -13.29 2.87 -18.75
C ALA A 114 -13.94 1.80 -17.86
N GLN A 115 -14.86 2.19 -16.97
CA GLN A 115 -15.63 1.26 -16.15
C GLN A 115 -16.47 0.34 -17.05
N LYS A 116 -17.16 0.90 -18.04
CA LYS A 116 -17.92 0.11 -19.00
C LYS A 116 -17.03 -0.87 -19.78
N ILE A 117 -15.86 -0.42 -20.22
CA ILE A 117 -14.86 -1.28 -20.87
C ILE A 117 -14.44 -2.43 -19.93
N ALA A 118 -14.16 -2.13 -18.65
CA ALA A 118 -13.82 -3.13 -17.65
C ALA A 118 -14.96 -4.14 -17.43
N GLU A 119 -16.19 -3.67 -17.24
CA GLU A 119 -17.36 -4.54 -17.04
C GLU A 119 -17.66 -5.41 -18.26
N ASP A 120 -17.55 -4.87 -19.47
CA ASP A 120 -17.73 -5.62 -20.71
C ASP A 120 -16.65 -6.71 -20.86
N PHE A 121 -15.41 -6.43 -20.41
CA PHE A 121 -14.34 -7.42 -20.36
C PHE A 121 -14.61 -8.51 -19.30
N ILE A 122 -15.10 -8.16 -18.11
CA ILE A 122 -15.50 -9.14 -17.09
C ILE A 122 -16.59 -10.06 -17.61
N LYS A 123 -17.65 -9.51 -18.23
CA LYS A 123 -18.76 -10.28 -18.84
C LYS A 123 -18.31 -11.17 -20.00
N LYS A 124 -17.25 -10.79 -20.70
CA LYS A 124 -16.66 -11.60 -21.78
C LYS A 124 -15.96 -12.85 -21.23
N LEU A 125 -15.31 -12.74 -20.07
CA LEU A 125 -14.51 -13.81 -19.47
C LEU A 125 -15.30 -14.68 -18.48
N ASN A 126 -16.41 -14.17 -17.93
CA ASN A 126 -17.17 -14.83 -16.87
C ASN A 126 -18.65 -15.00 -17.22
N SER A 127 -19.38 -15.81 -16.47
CA SER A 127 -20.83 -15.93 -16.62
C SER A 127 -21.55 -14.64 -16.20
N GLN A 128 -22.75 -14.43 -16.75
CA GLN A 128 -23.61 -13.32 -16.34
C GLN A 128 -23.96 -13.39 -14.85
N ASP A 129 -24.25 -14.59 -14.34
CA ASP A 129 -24.57 -14.80 -12.92
C ASP A 129 -23.42 -14.40 -12.00
N LEU A 130 -22.17 -14.64 -12.40
CA LEU A 130 -21.00 -14.19 -11.64
C LEU A 130 -20.94 -12.65 -11.61
N PHE A 131 -21.09 -12.01 -12.77
CA PHE A 131 -21.07 -10.55 -12.87
C PHE A 131 -22.18 -9.89 -12.04
N ASP A 132 -23.40 -10.43 -12.09
CA ASP A 132 -24.56 -9.91 -11.34
C ASP A 132 -24.35 -10.01 -9.81
N GLY A 133 -23.47 -10.91 -9.35
CA GLY A 133 -23.08 -11.06 -7.95
C GLY A 133 -21.94 -10.13 -7.49
N LEU A 134 -21.35 -9.34 -8.39
CA LEU A 134 -20.26 -8.41 -8.07
C LEU A 134 -20.77 -7.04 -7.64
N LYS A 135 -20.03 -6.40 -6.73
CA LYS A 135 -20.16 -4.97 -6.41
C LYS A 135 -18.84 -4.26 -6.64
N LEU A 136 -18.89 -3.13 -7.34
CA LEU A 136 -17.75 -2.21 -7.44
C LEU A 136 -17.49 -1.61 -6.06
N VAL A 137 -16.24 -1.72 -5.60
CA VAL A 137 -15.74 -1.02 -4.42
C VAL A 137 -15.17 0.30 -4.91
N GLU A 138 -15.83 1.40 -4.54
CA GLU A 138 -15.34 2.73 -4.85
C GLU A 138 -14.06 2.98 -4.03
N ARG A 139 -12.92 3.08 -4.73
CA ARG A 139 -11.67 3.55 -4.14
C ARG A 139 -11.48 5.02 -4.44
N SER A 140 -10.64 5.66 -3.64
CA SER A 140 -10.39 7.09 -3.71
C SER A 140 -9.88 7.56 -5.07
N GLN A 141 -9.95 8.88 -5.27
CA GLN A 141 -9.70 9.54 -6.55
C GLN A 141 -8.31 9.23 -7.11
N ARG A 142 -8.25 9.15 -8.44
CA ARG A 142 -7.01 9.06 -9.20
C ARG A 142 -6.10 10.25 -8.87
N SER A 143 -4.83 9.96 -8.57
CA SER A 143 -3.82 11.01 -8.43
C SER A 143 -3.38 11.55 -9.79
N PHE A 144 -3.11 12.86 -9.86
CA PHE A 144 -2.50 13.49 -11.03
C PHE A 144 -1.16 12.80 -11.39
N GLY A 145 -1.09 12.22 -12.60
CA GLY A 145 0.08 11.49 -13.10
C GLY A 145 -0.09 9.96 -13.20
N GLU A 146 -1.15 9.38 -12.63
CA GLU A 146 -1.52 7.98 -12.94
C GLU A 146 -1.86 7.84 -14.42
N THR A 147 -1.56 6.70 -15.06
CA THR A 147 -1.84 6.47 -16.50
C THR A 147 -2.89 5.39 -16.73
N SER A 148 -3.71 5.10 -15.72
CA SER A 148 -4.68 4.02 -15.77
C SER A 148 -5.89 4.31 -14.87
N HIS A 149 -7.02 3.71 -15.23
CA HIS A 149 -8.21 3.62 -14.38
C HIS A 149 -8.24 2.25 -13.73
N TYR A 150 -8.40 2.21 -12.40
CA TYR A 150 -8.43 0.98 -11.61
C TYR A 150 -9.84 0.70 -11.10
N PHE A 151 -10.33 -0.51 -11.34
CA PHE A 151 -11.63 -0.97 -10.87
C PHE A 151 -11.48 -2.23 -10.03
N TYR A 152 -12.07 -2.24 -8.84
CA TYR A 152 -12.02 -3.34 -7.90
C TYR A 152 -13.43 -3.82 -7.56
N TYR A 153 -13.74 -5.06 -7.91
CA TYR A 153 -15.05 -5.66 -7.69
C TYR A 153 -14.95 -6.77 -6.65
N ILE A 154 -15.85 -6.79 -5.67
CA ILE A 154 -15.97 -7.85 -4.68
C ILE A 154 -17.28 -8.60 -4.90
N ALA A 155 -17.26 -9.94 -4.81
CA ALA A 155 -18.45 -10.76 -4.86
C ALA A 155 -19.30 -10.59 -3.59
N THR A 156 -20.61 -10.78 -3.72
CA THR A 156 -21.52 -10.82 -2.57
C THR A 156 -22.31 -12.11 -2.52
N HIS A 157 -22.57 -12.59 -1.31
CA HIS A 157 -23.46 -13.71 -1.04
C HIS A 157 -24.52 -13.25 -0.03
N ASP A 158 -25.79 -13.36 -0.40
CA ASP A 158 -26.93 -12.84 0.39
C ASP A 158 -26.76 -11.36 0.84
N GLY A 159 -26.12 -10.55 -0.01
CA GLY A 159 -25.84 -9.14 0.24
C GLY A 159 -24.60 -8.85 1.09
N VAL A 160 -23.99 -9.87 1.69
CA VAL A 160 -22.75 -9.77 2.49
C VAL A 160 -21.51 -9.89 1.57
N PRO A 161 -20.49 -9.03 1.72
CA PRO A 161 -19.25 -9.12 0.95
C PRO A 161 -18.48 -10.43 1.16
N VAL A 162 -17.85 -10.91 0.09
CA VAL A 162 -16.93 -12.05 0.07
C VAL A 162 -15.56 -11.56 -0.45
N PRO A 163 -14.76 -10.82 0.36
CA PRO A 163 -13.61 -10.08 -0.15
C PRO A 163 -12.53 -10.93 -0.82
N PHE A 164 -12.42 -12.21 -0.47
CA PHE A 164 -11.48 -13.14 -1.10
C PHE A 164 -11.93 -13.65 -2.48
N ASN A 165 -13.20 -13.40 -2.86
CA ASN A 165 -13.71 -13.55 -4.22
C ASN A 165 -13.84 -12.15 -4.85
N ASN A 166 -12.84 -11.77 -5.65
CA ASN A 166 -12.75 -10.43 -6.22
C ASN A 166 -12.17 -10.44 -7.63
N ILE A 167 -12.46 -9.37 -8.37
CA ILE A 167 -11.91 -9.10 -9.69
C ILE A 167 -11.34 -7.68 -9.71
N ARG A 168 -10.11 -7.54 -10.21
CA ARG A 168 -9.47 -6.23 -10.44
C ARG A 168 -9.24 -6.06 -11.92
N VAL A 169 -9.52 -4.88 -12.45
CA VAL A 169 -9.30 -4.54 -13.85
C VAL A 169 -8.64 -3.17 -13.94
N THR A 170 -7.61 -3.09 -14.77
CA THR A 170 -6.92 -1.83 -15.08
C THR A 170 -7.08 -1.50 -16.55
N VAL A 171 -7.55 -0.28 -16.83
CA VAL A 171 -7.82 0.22 -18.18
C VAL A 171 -6.94 1.42 -18.46
N ASN A 172 -6.23 1.42 -19.59
CA ASN A 172 -5.43 2.56 -19.99
C ASN A 172 -6.32 3.80 -20.19
N TYR A 173 -5.99 4.90 -19.52
CA TYR A 173 -6.79 6.13 -19.52
C TYR A 173 -6.78 6.91 -20.86
N ASP A 174 -5.84 6.61 -21.75
CA ASP A 174 -5.69 7.28 -23.05
C ASP A 174 -6.29 6.44 -24.18
N THR A 175 -5.97 5.14 -24.21
CA THR A 175 -6.36 4.23 -25.31
C THR A 175 -7.61 3.43 -25.02
N GLY A 176 -7.98 3.25 -23.74
CA GLY A 176 -9.04 2.34 -23.32
C GLY A 176 -8.66 0.86 -23.39
N GLU A 177 -7.40 0.54 -23.68
CA GLU A 177 -6.92 -0.85 -23.71
C GLU A 177 -6.91 -1.45 -22.30
N ILE A 178 -7.33 -2.72 -22.18
CA ILE A 178 -7.16 -3.49 -20.94
C ILE A 178 -5.66 -3.74 -20.73
N GLN A 179 -5.14 -3.26 -19.61
CA GLN A 179 -3.75 -3.46 -19.20
C GLN A 179 -3.61 -4.64 -18.26
N ASP A 180 -4.57 -4.84 -17.36
CA ASP A 180 -4.54 -5.90 -16.37
C ASP A 180 -5.95 -6.36 -16.00
N TYR A 181 -6.08 -7.65 -15.75
CA TYR A 181 -7.23 -8.30 -15.15
C TYR A 181 -6.71 -9.39 -14.21
N ASN A 182 -7.19 -9.39 -12.97
CA ASN A 182 -6.89 -10.42 -11.99
C ASN A 182 -8.19 -10.87 -11.32
N LYS A 183 -8.45 -12.18 -11.31
CA LYS A 183 -9.57 -12.82 -10.63
C LYS A 183 -9.02 -13.70 -9.52
N ALA A 184 -9.39 -13.38 -8.29
CA ALA A 184 -9.21 -14.26 -7.14
C ALA A 184 -10.56 -14.89 -6.83
N TRP A 185 -10.65 -16.21 -6.88
CA TRP A 185 -11.92 -16.90 -6.69
C TRP A 185 -11.73 -18.24 -5.99
N THR A 186 -12.62 -18.51 -5.04
CA THR A 186 -12.79 -19.80 -4.37
C THR A 186 -14.18 -20.31 -4.71
N ASP A 187 -14.24 -21.52 -5.27
CA ASP A 187 -15.47 -22.23 -5.61
C ASP A 187 -15.89 -23.17 -4.46
N ASP A 188 -17.07 -23.79 -4.59
CA ASP A 188 -17.56 -24.85 -3.69
C ASP A 188 -17.52 -24.46 -2.20
N ILE A 189 -17.98 -23.25 -1.89
CA ILE A 189 -18.02 -22.71 -0.52
C ILE A 189 -19.34 -23.07 0.17
N GLU A 190 -19.29 -23.46 1.43
CA GLU A 190 -20.46 -23.44 2.32
C GLU A 190 -20.48 -22.16 3.14
N PHE A 191 -21.44 -21.28 2.83
CA PHE A 191 -21.63 -20.03 3.54
C PHE A 191 -22.51 -20.23 4.79
N PRO A 192 -22.07 -19.77 5.97
CA PRO A 192 -22.96 -19.54 7.10
C PRO A 192 -24.08 -18.56 6.71
N LYS A 193 -25.28 -18.77 7.26
CA LYS A 193 -26.43 -17.89 6.98
C LYS A 193 -26.23 -16.55 7.67
N ALA A 194 -26.39 -15.47 6.91
CA ALA A 194 -26.32 -14.12 7.45
C ALA A 194 -27.39 -13.84 8.53
N ASP A 195 -28.58 -14.46 8.42
CA ASP A 195 -29.67 -14.34 9.40
C ASP A 195 -29.32 -14.91 10.80
N ASP A 196 -28.30 -15.76 10.90
CA ASP A 196 -27.85 -16.33 12.17
C ASP A 196 -26.80 -15.44 12.87
N ALA A 197 -26.41 -14.31 12.26
CA ALA A 197 -25.47 -13.36 12.83
C ALA A 197 -26.05 -12.62 14.07
N LEU A 198 -25.17 -12.32 15.01
CA LEU A 198 -25.42 -11.42 16.14
C LEU A 198 -25.88 -10.05 15.63
N SER A 199 -26.56 -9.29 16.47
CA SER A 199 -26.90 -7.91 16.11
C SER A 199 -25.63 -7.05 16.05
N MET A 200 -25.65 -5.96 15.27
CA MET A 200 -24.55 -5.00 15.27
C MET A 200 -24.28 -4.44 16.67
N GLU A 201 -25.33 -4.14 17.44
CA GLU A 201 -25.21 -3.67 18.84
C GLU A 201 -24.47 -4.68 19.74
N ASP A 202 -24.74 -5.99 19.57
CA ASP A 202 -24.03 -7.04 20.32
C ASP A 202 -22.57 -7.15 19.89
N ALA A 203 -22.28 -7.01 18.58
CA ALA A 203 -20.92 -7.01 18.06
C ALA A 203 -20.11 -5.81 18.57
N GLU A 204 -20.69 -4.60 18.57
CA GLU A 204 -20.08 -3.40 19.14
C GLU A 204 -19.79 -3.56 20.63
N LYS A 205 -20.71 -4.17 21.38
CA LYS A 205 -20.48 -4.48 22.80
C LYS A 205 -19.32 -5.45 22.99
N ILE A 206 -19.24 -6.52 22.19
CA ILE A 206 -18.12 -7.46 22.23
C ILE A 206 -16.82 -6.74 21.88
N TYR A 207 -16.83 -5.84 20.89
CA TYR A 207 -15.67 -5.03 20.55
C TYR A 207 -15.22 -4.19 21.75
N LYS A 208 -16.13 -3.44 22.39
CA LYS A 208 -15.83 -2.63 23.60
C LYS A 208 -15.22 -3.48 24.73
N GLU A 209 -15.72 -4.70 24.93
CA GLU A 209 -15.33 -5.57 26.04
C GLU A 209 -14.04 -6.37 25.79
N LYS A 210 -13.80 -6.82 24.56
CA LYS A 210 -12.73 -7.79 24.24
C LYS A 210 -11.62 -7.26 23.34
N LEU A 211 -11.90 -6.26 22.49
CA LEU A 211 -10.93 -5.67 21.56
C LEU A 211 -10.54 -4.27 22.00
N GLY A 212 -11.52 -3.37 22.01
CA GLY A 212 -11.45 -2.07 22.66
C GLY A 212 -10.47 -1.06 22.06
N LEU A 213 -10.59 0.17 22.55
CA LEU A 213 -9.68 1.27 22.26
C LEU A 213 -8.93 1.67 23.52
N GLN A 214 -7.71 2.18 23.35
CA GLN A 214 -6.91 2.75 24.44
C GLN A 214 -6.38 4.14 24.06
N LEU A 215 -6.27 5.02 25.05
CA LEU A 215 -5.59 6.29 24.90
C LEU A 215 -4.08 6.03 24.77
N THR A 216 -3.45 6.66 23.79
CA THR A 216 -2.04 6.49 23.46
C THR A 216 -1.38 7.83 23.14
N TYR A 217 -0.08 7.95 23.44
CA TYR A 217 0.77 8.95 22.82
C TYR A 217 1.28 8.38 21.48
N ASN A 218 1.27 9.21 20.44
CA ASN A 218 1.72 8.88 19.08
C ASN A 218 2.62 10.00 18.56
N LEU A 219 3.46 9.68 17.57
CA LEU A 219 4.38 10.63 16.98
C LEU A 219 3.97 11.02 15.55
N ALA A 220 3.95 12.32 15.27
CA ALA A 220 3.81 12.90 13.93
C ALA A 220 4.99 13.84 13.67
N GLY A 221 6.01 13.37 12.93
CA GLY A 221 7.27 14.10 12.81
C GLY A 221 8.00 14.17 14.16
N ASP A 222 8.15 15.37 14.71
CA ASP A 222 8.70 15.62 16.06
C ASP A 222 7.62 15.94 17.11
N LYS A 223 6.35 16.02 16.70
CA LYS A 223 5.23 16.40 17.56
C LYS A 223 4.54 15.16 18.13
N VAL A 224 4.42 15.12 19.44
CA VAL A 224 3.62 14.12 20.15
C VAL A 224 2.16 14.57 20.20
N TYR A 225 1.24 13.65 19.92
CA TYR A 225 -0.20 13.88 20.05
C TYR A 225 -0.87 12.72 20.81
N LEU A 226 -2.05 12.99 21.37
CA LEU A 226 -2.86 12.00 22.09
C LEU A 226 -3.99 11.53 21.18
N ALA A 227 -4.14 10.22 21.07
CA ALA A 227 -5.21 9.62 20.30
C ALA A 227 -5.71 8.32 20.94
N TYR A 228 -6.95 7.97 20.68
CA TYR A 228 -7.47 6.65 20.94
C TYR A 228 -7.19 5.75 19.74
N THR A 229 -6.58 4.60 20.01
CA THR A 229 -6.23 3.59 19.00
C THR A 229 -6.73 2.22 19.42
N PRO A 230 -6.95 1.28 18.47
CA PRO A 230 -7.26 -0.11 18.79
C PRO A 230 -6.17 -0.72 19.68
N VAL A 231 -6.58 -1.45 20.72
CA VAL A 231 -5.64 -2.14 21.62
C VAL A 231 -4.90 -3.25 20.86
N TYR A 232 -5.63 -3.94 19.99
CA TYR A 232 -5.13 -5.02 19.14
C TYR A 232 -5.04 -4.53 17.69
N SER A 233 -4.23 -5.21 16.87
CA SER A 233 -4.22 -4.94 15.44
C SER A 233 -5.64 -5.01 14.84
N SER A 234 -5.92 -4.18 13.83
CA SER A 234 -7.19 -4.18 13.09
C SER A 234 -7.51 -5.51 12.40
N GLN A 235 -6.60 -6.48 12.48
CA GLN A 235 -6.78 -7.81 11.94
C GLN A 235 -7.74 -8.64 12.81
N TYR A 236 -7.80 -8.42 14.13
CA TYR A 236 -8.72 -9.16 15.00
C TYR A 236 -10.18 -8.91 14.60
N VAL A 237 -10.96 -9.98 14.60
CA VAL A 237 -12.36 -9.96 14.18
C VAL A 237 -13.23 -10.69 15.19
N ILE A 238 -14.53 -10.42 15.14
CA ILE A 238 -15.53 -11.09 15.96
C ILE A 238 -16.26 -12.09 15.06
N ASP A 239 -16.27 -13.36 15.43
CA ASP A 239 -17.14 -14.34 14.77
C ASP A 239 -18.60 -13.91 14.93
N ALA A 240 -19.28 -13.69 13.81
CA ALA A 240 -20.60 -13.09 13.80
C ALA A 240 -21.67 -14.03 14.37
N ILE A 241 -21.42 -15.34 14.47
CA ILE A 241 -22.41 -16.31 14.98
C ILE A 241 -22.21 -16.55 16.49
N THR A 242 -20.95 -16.67 16.92
CA THR A 242 -20.59 -17.08 18.29
C THR A 242 -20.20 -15.92 19.19
N GLY A 243 -19.75 -14.79 18.63
CA GLY A 243 -19.21 -13.66 19.39
C GLY A 243 -17.82 -13.91 19.97
N GLU A 244 -17.15 -14.97 19.51
CA GLU A 244 -15.74 -15.23 19.84
C GLU A 244 -14.83 -14.28 19.07
N VAL A 245 -13.76 -13.82 19.72
CA VAL A 245 -12.74 -13.00 19.06
C VAL A 245 -11.75 -13.94 18.38
N ILE A 246 -11.56 -13.76 17.08
CA ILE A 246 -10.64 -14.52 16.26
C ILE A 246 -9.41 -13.65 15.96
N ASP A 247 -8.24 -14.19 16.28
CA ASP A 247 -6.96 -13.67 15.81
C ASP A 247 -6.63 -14.28 14.43
N PRO A 248 -6.64 -13.49 13.34
CA PRO A 248 -6.33 -14.03 12.03
C PRO A 248 -4.84 -14.26 11.80
N SER A 249 -3.93 -13.91 12.72
CA SER A 249 -2.50 -14.27 12.63
C SER A 249 -2.30 -15.79 12.51
N GLN A 250 -3.27 -16.56 13.02
CA GLN A 250 -3.38 -18.01 12.86
C GLN A 250 -3.80 -18.45 11.44
N SER A 251 -4.40 -17.55 10.65
CA SER A 251 -5.01 -17.82 9.34
C SER A 251 -4.26 -17.16 8.16
N MET A 252 -3.66 -15.98 8.30
CA MET A 252 -3.05 -15.24 7.18
C MET A 252 -1.67 -15.75 6.73
N ARG A 253 -1.23 -16.94 7.15
CA ARG A 253 0.15 -17.42 6.93
C ARG A 253 0.38 -18.37 5.77
N GLY A 254 -0.66 -18.75 5.03
CA GLY A 254 -0.52 -19.50 3.77
C GLY A 254 -0.36 -18.61 2.53
N VAL A 255 -0.98 -17.42 2.52
CA VAL A 255 -1.08 -16.59 1.29
C VAL A 255 0.04 -15.55 1.21
N TYR A 256 0.45 -14.99 2.35
CA TYR A 256 1.48 -13.94 2.38
C TYR A 256 2.89 -14.44 2.01
N TYR A 257 3.15 -15.75 2.05
CA TYR A 257 4.46 -16.31 1.67
C TYR A 257 4.57 -16.61 0.17
N ASP A 258 3.48 -16.98 -0.51
CA ASP A 258 3.49 -17.25 -1.96
C ASP A 258 3.44 -15.96 -2.79
N GLU A 259 2.67 -14.94 -2.40
CA GLU A 259 2.67 -13.64 -3.09
C GLU A 259 4.00 -12.88 -2.90
N MET A 260 4.66 -13.03 -1.75
CA MET A 260 5.94 -12.38 -1.49
C MET A 260 7.12 -13.05 -2.22
N LEU A 261 7.05 -14.36 -2.48
CA LEU A 261 8.07 -15.07 -3.28
C LEU A 261 8.00 -14.72 -4.77
N ILE A 262 6.81 -14.39 -5.28
CA ILE A 262 6.61 -13.95 -6.67
C ILE A 262 6.90 -12.44 -6.83
N GLY A 263 6.52 -11.60 -5.85
CA GLY A 263 6.76 -10.15 -5.89
C GLY A 263 8.20 -9.71 -5.59
N ARG A 264 8.97 -10.46 -4.78
CA ARG A 264 10.35 -10.07 -4.42
C ARG A 264 11.42 -10.45 -5.44
N MET A 265 11.06 -11.15 -6.53
CA MET A 265 11.96 -11.32 -7.67
C MET A 265 11.80 -10.21 -8.75
N GLY A 266 10.84 -9.29 -8.58
CA GLY A 266 10.57 -8.20 -9.54
C GLY A 266 11.09 -6.82 -9.14
N ASP A 267 11.08 -6.50 -7.84
CA ASP A 267 11.53 -5.19 -7.32
C ASP A 267 12.56 -5.36 -6.21
N SER A 268 13.78 -5.72 -6.61
CA SER A 268 14.95 -5.34 -5.82
C SER A 268 15.09 -3.83 -5.90
N ALA A 269 14.62 -3.17 -4.84
CA ALA A 269 14.81 -1.79 -4.45
C ALA A 269 15.86 -1.03 -5.29
N LYS A 270 15.42 0.04 -5.97
CA LYS A 270 16.29 1.21 -6.06
C LYS A 270 16.50 1.67 -4.62
N GLU A 271 17.59 1.22 -4.01
CA GLU A 271 18.11 1.83 -2.79
C GLU A 271 18.17 3.34 -3.02
N GLN A 272 17.29 4.09 -2.35
CA GLN A 272 17.66 5.45 -1.99
C GLN A 272 18.87 5.27 -1.07
N ALA A 273 20.06 5.53 -1.63
CA ALA A 273 21.29 5.54 -0.88
C ALA A 273 21.12 6.52 0.29
N VAL A 274 20.95 5.99 1.50
CA VAL A 274 21.08 6.77 2.72
C VAL A 274 22.51 7.35 2.67
N PRO A 275 22.70 8.68 2.77
CA PRO A 275 24.02 9.27 2.62
C PRO A 275 24.96 8.70 3.70
N VAL A 276 25.90 7.85 3.28
CA VAL A 276 27.00 7.37 4.11
C VAL A 276 28.08 8.45 4.10
N LEU A 277 28.49 8.92 5.29
CA LEU A 277 29.52 9.94 5.43
C LEU A 277 30.86 9.44 4.87
N THR A 278 31.63 10.31 4.24
CA THR A 278 32.98 9.97 3.75
C THR A 278 33.96 9.81 4.92
N PRO A 279 35.07 9.06 4.76
CA PRO A 279 36.12 8.97 5.79
C PRO A 279 36.68 10.34 6.25
N GLU A 280 36.64 11.36 5.38
CA GLU A 280 37.04 12.73 5.74
C GLU A 280 35.97 13.47 6.55
N GLU A 281 34.68 13.22 6.28
CA GLU A 281 33.55 13.73 7.06
C GLU A 281 33.54 13.09 8.47
N ILE A 282 33.76 11.78 8.55
CA ILE A 282 33.91 11.04 9.82
C ILE A 282 35.05 11.65 10.64
N LYS A 283 36.23 11.85 10.04
CA LYS A 283 37.38 12.43 10.73
C LYS A 283 37.15 13.86 11.23
N SER A 284 36.43 14.68 10.47
CA SER A 284 36.11 16.06 10.90
C SER A 284 35.07 16.13 12.03
N ILE A 285 34.18 15.14 12.11
CA ILE A 285 33.24 14.96 13.23
C ILE A 285 33.94 14.38 14.46
N GLU A 286 34.87 13.43 14.29
CA GLU A 286 35.69 12.88 15.39
C GLU A 286 36.62 13.94 16.04
N GLU A 287 37.02 14.95 15.26
CA GLU A 287 37.76 16.13 15.77
C GLU A 287 36.84 17.10 16.53
N SER A 288 35.51 16.99 16.39
CA SER A 288 34.51 17.66 17.23
C SER A 288 34.18 16.75 18.43
N GLY A 289 34.73 17.04 19.61
CA GLY A 289 34.76 16.15 20.78
C GLY A 289 33.42 15.83 21.47
N GLU A 290 32.31 15.72 20.74
CA GLU A 290 30.98 15.38 21.25
C GLU A 290 30.54 13.94 20.92
N LEU A 291 31.21 13.24 19.98
CA LEU A 291 30.90 11.85 19.63
C LEU A 291 32.01 10.88 20.09
N ILE A 292 31.64 9.63 20.37
CA ILE A 292 32.59 8.53 20.59
C ILE A 292 33.24 8.13 19.24
N SER A 293 34.51 7.74 19.27
CA SER A 293 35.21 7.26 18.08
C SER A 293 34.77 5.84 17.69
N GLN A 294 35.12 5.42 16.47
CA GLN A 294 34.93 4.03 16.03
C GLN A 294 35.57 3.03 17.00
N GLU A 295 36.77 3.31 17.51
CA GLU A 295 37.46 2.40 18.43
C GLU A 295 36.77 2.27 19.78
N GLU A 296 36.21 3.37 20.31
CA GLU A 296 35.44 3.30 21.56
C GLU A 296 34.10 2.58 21.33
N ALA A 297 33.44 2.79 20.18
CA ALA A 297 32.24 2.05 19.79
C ALA A 297 32.52 0.53 19.66
N GLU A 298 33.61 0.14 18.99
CA GLU A 298 34.04 -1.26 18.88
C GLU A 298 34.37 -1.85 20.26
N LYS A 299 35.07 -1.09 21.11
CA LYS A 299 35.40 -1.51 22.47
C LYS A 299 34.14 -1.77 23.30
N ILE A 300 33.14 -0.90 23.24
CA ILE A 300 31.84 -1.11 23.89
C ILE A 300 31.21 -2.42 23.42
N ALA A 301 31.19 -2.67 22.10
CA ALA A 301 30.65 -3.91 21.56
C ALA A 301 31.44 -5.15 22.04
N ARG A 302 32.78 -5.11 22.04
CA ARG A 302 33.63 -6.24 22.47
C ARG A 302 33.56 -6.52 23.96
N GLU A 303 33.39 -5.51 24.79
CA GLU A 303 33.24 -5.66 26.25
C GLU A 303 31.84 -6.18 26.65
N PHE A 304 30.87 -6.13 25.73
CA PHE A 304 29.51 -6.55 25.97
C PHE A 304 29.38 -8.08 25.96
N LYS A 305 29.39 -8.66 27.17
CA LYS A 305 29.49 -10.12 27.41
C LYS A 305 28.48 -10.99 26.67
N ILE A 306 27.28 -10.48 26.35
CA ILE A 306 26.25 -11.24 25.62
C ILE A 306 26.73 -11.62 24.21
N PHE A 307 27.60 -10.82 23.62
CA PHE A 307 28.12 -11.07 22.28
C PHE A 307 29.12 -12.22 22.24
N GLU A 308 29.68 -12.66 23.38
CA GLU A 308 30.65 -13.77 23.45
C GLU A 308 31.78 -13.60 22.40
N ILE A 309 32.26 -12.37 22.23
CA ILE A 309 33.32 -12.05 21.27
C ILE A 309 34.68 -12.48 21.84
N ASP A 310 35.44 -13.24 21.05
CA ASP A 310 36.83 -13.62 21.33
C ASP A 310 37.77 -13.11 20.21
N ASP A 311 39.03 -13.50 20.26
CA ASP A 311 40.07 -13.06 19.31
C ASP A 311 39.85 -13.55 17.87
N SER A 312 38.88 -14.44 17.62
CA SER A 312 38.53 -14.93 16.27
C SER A 312 37.57 -14.00 15.51
N PHE A 313 37.07 -12.93 16.15
CA PHE A 313 36.19 -11.95 15.53
C PHE A 313 36.95 -10.76 14.96
N ILE A 314 36.67 -10.47 13.70
CA ILE A 314 37.13 -9.26 13.01
C ILE A 314 35.98 -8.25 12.90
N LEU A 315 36.34 -6.96 12.89
CA LEU A 315 35.43 -5.89 12.48
C LEU A 315 35.46 -5.85 10.95
N ASP A 316 34.39 -6.31 10.30
CA ASP A 316 34.26 -6.39 8.84
C ASP A 316 33.74 -5.06 8.25
N GLY A 317 32.94 -4.33 9.03
CA GLY A 317 32.46 -3.00 8.65
C GLY A 317 32.12 -2.13 9.85
N ALA A 318 32.34 -0.82 9.68
CA ALA A 318 31.86 0.22 10.59
C ALA A 318 31.40 1.43 9.79
N SER A 319 30.28 2.02 10.17
CA SER A 319 29.77 3.24 9.55
C SER A 319 29.13 4.16 10.57
N LEU A 320 29.42 5.46 10.46
CA LEU A 320 28.70 6.50 11.17
C LEU A 320 27.62 7.06 10.24
N ARG A 321 26.36 7.00 10.68
CA ARG A 321 25.24 7.58 9.94
C ARG A 321 24.43 8.53 10.81
N ARG A 322 23.68 9.40 10.13
CA ARG A 322 22.62 10.20 10.76
C ARG A 322 21.36 9.34 10.84
N GLY A 323 20.66 9.40 11.98
CA GLY A 323 19.33 8.82 12.11
C GLY A 323 18.33 9.45 11.14
N TRP A 324 17.26 8.72 10.84
CA TRP A 324 16.13 9.21 10.02
C TRP A 324 15.37 10.35 10.71
N ASP A 325 15.50 10.48 12.03
CA ASP A 325 15.16 11.66 12.80
C ASP A 325 16.26 12.72 12.60
N PHE A 326 16.23 13.37 11.44
CA PHE A 326 17.28 14.27 10.93
C PHE A 326 17.78 15.31 11.95
N GLU A 327 17.08 15.58 13.04
CA GLU A 327 17.51 16.56 14.03
C GLU A 327 18.39 16.03 15.18
N ARG A 328 18.41 14.72 15.54
CA ARG A 328 18.80 14.38 16.93
C ARG A 328 19.78 13.23 17.20
N ASN A 329 20.06 12.30 16.27
CA ASN A 329 20.94 11.15 16.60
C ASN A 329 21.98 10.80 15.51
N TYR A 330 23.26 10.73 15.91
CA TYR A 330 24.32 10.06 15.14
C TYR A 330 24.44 8.62 15.64
N ILE A 331 24.59 7.66 14.73
CA ILE A 331 24.57 6.23 15.03
C ILE A 331 25.83 5.58 14.46
N TRP A 332 26.54 4.85 15.31
CA TRP A 332 27.57 3.92 14.89
C TRP A 332 26.94 2.57 14.61
N ASP A 333 27.06 2.09 13.38
CA ASP A 333 26.76 0.71 13.02
C ASP A 333 28.06 -0.07 12.86
N LEU A 334 28.15 -1.22 13.51
CA LEU A 334 29.29 -2.11 13.51
C LEU A 334 28.87 -3.49 13.04
N TYR A 335 29.69 -4.09 12.20
CA TYR A 335 29.53 -5.47 11.74
C TYR A 335 30.75 -6.29 12.14
N LEU A 336 30.57 -7.17 13.12
CA LEU A 336 31.59 -8.10 13.56
C LEU A 336 31.27 -9.50 13.05
N LEU A 337 32.28 -10.20 12.53
CA LEU A 337 32.11 -11.58 12.09
C LEU A 337 33.30 -12.44 12.47
N LYS A 338 33.03 -13.72 12.68
CA LYS A 338 34.06 -14.73 12.88
C LYS A 338 34.85 -14.93 11.60
N GLU A 339 36.18 -14.85 11.68
CA GLU A 339 37.08 -14.83 10.52
C GLU A 339 36.92 -16.07 9.62
N ASP A 340 36.72 -17.24 10.23
CA ASP A 340 36.45 -18.49 9.51
C ASP A 340 34.97 -18.60 9.14
N ARG A 341 34.66 -18.25 7.88
CA ARG A 341 33.30 -18.31 7.32
C ARG A 341 32.78 -19.73 7.07
N GLU A 342 33.67 -20.73 7.07
CA GLU A 342 33.33 -22.14 6.89
C GLU A 342 33.23 -22.89 8.23
N ALA A 343 33.48 -22.20 9.35
CA ALA A 343 33.35 -22.77 10.66
C ALA A 343 31.90 -23.17 10.94
N LYS A 344 31.71 -24.36 11.54
CA LYS A 344 30.38 -24.84 11.95
C LYS A 344 29.69 -23.93 12.96
N ASP A 345 30.44 -23.09 13.65
CA ASP A 345 29.99 -22.08 14.60
C ASP A 345 30.18 -20.66 14.07
N TYR A 346 30.16 -20.47 12.74
CA TYR A 346 30.16 -19.15 12.12
C TYR A 346 29.09 -18.25 12.76
N LYS A 347 29.50 -17.05 13.12
CA LYS A 347 28.72 -16.08 13.88
C LYS A 347 29.04 -14.68 13.37
N TYR A 348 28.00 -13.90 13.17
CA TYR A 348 28.08 -12.48 12.88
C TYR A 348 27.21 -11.70 13.85
N ILE A 349 27.59 -10.45 14.09
CA ILE A 349 26.96 -9.55 15.04
C ILE A 349 26.83 -8.18 14.39
N ASN A 350 25.59 -7.72 14.24
CA ASN A 350 25.29 -6.34 13.87
C ASN A 350 25.03 -5.57 15.16
N VAL A 351 25.63 -4.40 15.33
CA VAL A 351 25.45 -3.55 16.50
C VAL A 351 25.22 -2.11 16.06
N SER A 352 24.20 -1.45 16.61
CA SER A 352 23.99 -0.01 16.47
C SER A 352 24.11 0.67 17.83
N LEU A 353 24.95 1.69 17.93
CA LEU A 353 25.20 2.48 19.13
C LEU A 353 24.88 3.96 18.88
N ASN A 354 24.33 4.64 19.89
CA ASN A 354 24.24 6.09 19.88
C ASN A 354 25.67 6.68 19.93
N ALA A 355 26.05 7.44 18.91
CA ALA A 355 27.41 7.94 18.79
C ALA A 355 27.77 9.02 19.81
N LYS A 356 26.83 9.61 20.55
CA LYS A 356 27.13 10.55 21.66
C LYS A 356 27.35 9.82 22.98
N THR A 357 26.51 8.83 23.26
CA THR A 357 26.44 8.21 24.60
C THR A 357 27.05 6.81 24.67
N GLY A 358 27.27 6.15 23.53
CA GLY A 358 27.66 4.73 23.48
C GLY A 358 26.54 3.76 23.84
N GLU A 359 25.31 4.27 23.96
CA GLU A 359 24.14 3.46 24.33
C GLU A 359 23.72 2.51 23.19
N PHE A 360 23.43 1.26 23.52
CA PHE A 360 22.89 0.30 22.55
C PHE A 360 21.52 0.73 22.05
N ILE A 361 21.40 0.90 20.73
CA ILE A 361 20.15 1.14 20.01
C ILE A 361 19.60 -0.19 19.50
N SER A 362 20.44 -0.99 18.86
CA SER A 362 20.04 -2.30 18.38
C SER A 362 21.23 -3.26 18.33
N PHE A 363 20.94 -4.56 18.36
CA PHE A 363 21.87 -5.57 17.90
C PHE A 363 21.15 -6.81 17.40
N ASP A 364 21.79 -7.52 16.48
CA ASP A 364 21.41 -8.83 15.99
C ASP A 364 22.59 -9.77 16.06
N ILE A 365 22.38 -10.94 16.64
CA ILE A 365 23.39 -11.99 16.78
C ILE A 365 22.95 -13.19 15.95
N SER A 366 23.77 -13.56 14.98
CA SER A 366 23.59 -14.83 14.28
C SER A 366 24.03 -15.97 15.18
N TYR A 367 23.10 -16.85 15.52
CA TYR A 367 23.41 -18.16 16.03
C TYR A 367 23.08 -19.19 14.95
N PRO A 368 23.92 -20.22 14.74
CA PRO A 368 23.50 -21.42 14.02
C PRO A 368 22.15 -21.90 14.57
N MET A 369 21.26 -22.34 13.69
CA MET A 369 19.94 -22.79 14.12
C MET A 369 20.11 -23.89 15.17
N ALA A 370 19.66 -23.62 16.40
CA ALA A 370 19.85 -24.54 17.49
C ALA A 370 19.00 -25.80 17.21
N GLU A 371 19.62 -26.97 17.29
CA GLU A 371 18.91 -28.25 17.22
C GLU A 371 18.56 -28.71 18.64
N GLY A 372 17.32 -29.15 18.84
CA GLY A 372 16.87 -29.70 20.10
C GLY A 372 15.40 -29.42 20.37
N GLU A 373 15.01 -29.75 21.60
CA GLU A 373 13.72 -29.38 22.20
C GLU A 373 13.89 -28.08 23.00
N LYS A 374 12.83 -27.29 23.03
CA LYS A 374 12.64 -26.13 23.89
C LYS A 374 12.99 -26.42 25.34
N LYS A 375 13.92 -25.65 25.90
CA LYS A 375 14.41 -25.78 27.29
C LYS A 375 13.83 -24.72 28.23
N TYR A 376 13.33 -23.61 27.68
CA TYR A 376 12.84 -22.47 28.44
C TYR A 376 11.37 -22.21 28.14
N THR A 377 10.58 -22.07 29.20
CA THR A 377 9.19 -21.59 29.13
C THR A 377 9.14 -20.09 28.81
N GLU A 378 7.97 -19.59 28.37
CA GLU A 378 7.77 -18.15 28.08
C GLU A 378 8.05 -17.31 29.33
N GLU A 379 7.63 -17.78 30.50
CA GLU A 379 7.87 -17.12 31.79
C GLU A 379 9.36 -17.08 32.16
N GLU A 380 10.10 -18.17 31.94
CA GLU A 380 11.55 -18.19 32.19
C GLU A 380 12.32 -17.31 31.21
N ALA A 381 11.92 -17.31 29.94
CA ALA A 381 12.50 -16.43 28.92
C ALA A 381 12.19 -14.96 29.21
N LYS A 382 10.95 -14.65 29.59
CA LYS A 382 10.53 -13.30 30.00
C LYS A 382 11.37 -12.81 31.17
N LYS A 383 11.52 -13.62 32.22
CA LYS A 383 12.36 -13.28 33.37
C LYS A 383 13.82 -13.01 32.96
N ALA A 384 14.40 -13.85 32.11
CA ALA A 384 15.77 -13.64 31.62
C ALA A 384 15.92 -12.34 30.81
N VAL A 385 14.88 -12.00 30.03
CA VAL A 385 14.81 -10.74 29.28
C VAL A 385 14.66 -9.53 30.21
N GLU A 386 13.84 -9.60 31.25
CA GLU A 386 13.69 -8.51 32.23
C GLU A 386 15.00 -8.29 33.00
N GLU A 387 15.66 -9.36 33.46
CA GLU A 387 17.00 -9.28 34.08
C GLU A 387 18.07 -8.71 33.14
N PHE A 388 17.89 -8.87 31.83
CA PHE A 388 18.74 -8.27 30.82
C PHE A 388 18.46 -6.76 30.67
N LEU A 389 17.20 -6.38 30.54
CA LEU A 389 16.77 -4.98 30.41
C LEU A 389 17.12 -4.15 31.66
N GLU A 390 17.03 -4.74 32.86
CA GLU A 390 17.48 -4.12 34.11
C GLU A 390 18.98 -3.79 34.13
N LYS A 391 19.80 -4.51 33.35
CA LYS A 391 21.25 -4.28 33.29
C LYS A 391 21.64 -3.25 32.24
N ILE A 392 20.99 -3.29 31.08
CA ILE A 392 21.37 -2.47 29.92
C ILE A 392 20.60 -1.15 29.85
N GLN A 393 19.35 -1.13 30.31
CA GLN A 393 18.45 0.02 30.18
C GLN A 393 17.56 0.23 31.44
N PRO A 394 18.12 0.29 32.67
CA PRO A 394 17.33 0.27 33.91
C PRO A 394 16.30 1.41 34.02
N GLU A 395 16.71 2.64 33.71
CA GLU A 395 15.83 3.82 33.84
C GLU A 395 14.73 3.83 32.79
N LYS A 396 15.03 3.42 31.55
CA LYS A 396 14.03 3.32 30.48
C LYS A 396 13.06 2.18 30.76
N PHE A 397 13.58 1.00 31.10
CA PHE A 397 12.80 -0.20 31.39
C PHE A 397 11.82 -0.01 32.55
N LYS A 398 12.22 0.69 33.62
CA LYS A 398 11.34 1.03 34.74
C LYS A 398 10.08 1.80 34.33
N ASN A 399 10.18 2.58 33.25
CA ASN A 399 9.08 3.35 32.70
C ASN A 399 8.42 2.64 31.52
N THR A 400 8.52 1.31 31.43
CA THR A 400 7.86 0.51 30.39
C THR A 400 6.87 -0.47 30.99
N LYS A 401 5.93 -0.92 30.16
CA LYS A 401 5.00 -2.01 30.47
C LYS A 401 5.15 -3.08 29.40
N TYR A 402 5.21 -4.34 29.83
CA TYR A 402 5.18 -5.46 28.89
C TYR A 402 3.89 -5.44 28.09
N GLU A 403 4.03 -5.47 26.78
CA GLU A 403 2.96 -5.60 25.80
C GLU A 403 3.23 -6.89 25.03
N LYS A 404 2.31 -7.84 25.13
CA LYS A 404 2.37 -9.04 24.30
C LYS A 404 2.06 -8.59 22.88
N SER A 405 3.02 -8.68 21.96
CA SER A 405 2.82 -8.21 20.60
C SER A 405 1.96 -9.20 19.84
N ASP A 406 0.99 -8.71 19.06
CA ASP A 406 0.24 -9.55 18.11
C ASP A 406 1.15 -10.19 17.05
N ASN A 407 2.31 -9.59 16.79
CA ASN A 407 3.35 -10.13 15.90
C ASN A 407 4.26 -11.17 16.58
N ASP A 408 4.06 -11.51 17.87
CA ASP A 408 4.86 -12.52 18.58
C ASP A 408 4.53 -13.95 18.17
N VAL A 409 3.48 -14.17 17.38
CA VAL A 409 3.35 -15.43 16.63
C VAL A 409 4.30 -15.27 15.45
N ILE A 410 5.52 -15.80 15.49
CA ILE A 410 6.46 -15.87 14.35
C ILE A 410 6.43 -17.31 13.79
N ILE A 411 6.12 -17.43 12.49
CA ILE A 411 6.18 -18.59 11.57
C ILE A 411 5.93 -20.03 12.13
N PRO A 412 4.75 -20.65 11.92
CA PRO A 412 4.59 -22.11 11.96
C PRO A 412 4.60 -22.67 10.51
N ILE A 413 5.73 -22.58 9.80
CA ILE A 413 5.89 -23.27 8.49
C ILE A 413 6.73 -24.56 8.65
N MET A 414 7.12 -24.91 9.86
CA MET A 414 7.60 -26.26 10.19
C MET A 414 7.02 -26.64 11.55
N GLU A 415 6.57 -27.89 11.72
CA GLU A 415 6.10 -28.47 12.99
C GLU A 415 7.20 -28.51 14.07
N LYS A 416 7.65 -27.33 14.49
CA LYS A 416 8.24 -27.06 15.78
C LYS A 416 7.56 -25.80 16.26
N GLU A 417 6.99 -25.82 17.47
CA GLU A 417 6.85 -24.57 18.23
C GLU A 417 8.14 -23.79 18.01
N THR A 418 8.08 -22.58 17.46
CA THR A 418 9.33 -21.87 17.22
C THR A 418 9.98 -21.69 18.57
N ASP A 419 11.18 -22.24 18.73
CA ASP A 419 11.98 -22.17 19.93
C ASP A 419 12.51 -20.75 20.17
N ARG A 420 11.74 -19.71 19.85
CA ARG A 420 12.14 -18.31 19.90
C ARG A 420 10.97 -17.48 20.39
N TYR A 421 11.26 -16.60 21.34
CA TYR A 421 10.34 -15.63 21.91
C TYR A 421 10.73 -14.22 21.51
N ASN A 422 9.74 -13.35 21.44
CA ASN A 422 9.91 -11.92 21.26
C ASN A 422 9.14 -11.21 22.38
N PHE A 423 9.77 -10.21 23.01
CA PHE A 423 9.18 -9.50 24.13
C PHE A 423 9.27 -8.00 23.88
N ARG A 424 8.13 -7.31 23.88
CA ARG A 424 8.02 -5.86 23.68
C ARG A 424 7.61 -5.19 24.99
N TYR A 425 8.28 -4.10 25.33
CA TYR A 425 8.01 -3.29 26.51
C TYR A 425 7.83 -1.84 26.09
N VAL A 426 6.59 -1.36 26.12
CA VAL A 426 6.20 -0.03 25.64
C VAL A 426 6.34 1.00 26.74
N ARG A 427 6.89 2.18 26.40
CA ARG A 427 7.09 3.29 27.32
C ARG A 427 5.75 3.80 27.83
N MET A 428 5.66 3.96 29.15
CA MET A 428 4.52 4.55 29.85
C MET A 428 4.87 5.97 30.27
N VAL A 429 4.04 6.94 29.88
CA VAL A 429 4.15 8.34 30.27
C VAL A 429 2.85 8.74 30.95
N ASN A 430 2.90 9.13 32.21
CA ASN A 430 1.71 9.46 33.02
C ASN A 430 0.61 8.36 33.01
N GLY A 431 1.01 7.09 32.86
CA GLY A 431 0.09 5.96 32.78
C GLY A 431 -0.49 5.69 31.38
N ILE A 432 -0.10 6.47 30.37
CA ILE A 432 -0.52 6.33 28.97
C ILE A 432 0.65 5.70 28.17
N PRO A 433 0.41 4.66 27.36
CA PRO A 433 1.44 4.07 26.51
C PRO A 433 1.83 5.02 25.37
N PHE A 434 3.13 5.14 25.10
CA PHE A 434 3.68 5.76 23.91
C PHE A 434 4.10 4.66 22.95
N VAL A 435 3.20 4.27 22.05
CA VAL A 435 3.29 3.03 21.26
C VAL A 435 4.50 2.99 20.32
N ASP A 436 5.00 4.15 19.89
CA ASP A 436 6.20 4.28 19.07
C ASP A 436 7.51 4.21 19.88
N ASN A 437 7.44 4.20 21.22
CA ASN A 437 8.61 4.10 22.10
C ASN A 437 8.58 2.78 22.88
N TYR A 438 9.54 1.90 22.58
CA TYR A 438 9.57 0.58 23.19
C TYR A 438 10.97 -0.03 23.20
N LEU A 439 11.14 -1.00 24.10
CA LEU A 439 12.25 -1.93 24.14
C LEU A 439 11.76 -3.28 23.62
N ASN A 440 12.47 -3.86 22.67
CA ASN A 440 12.15 -5.16 22.10
C ASN A 440 13.35 -6.11 22.24
N VAL A 441 13.09 -7.32 22.71
CA VAL A 441 14.14 -8.33 22.95
C VAL A 441 13.69 -9.66 22.39
N ARG A 442 14.58 -10.30 21.63
CA ARG A 442 14.38 -11.63 21.06
C ARG A 442 15.25 -12.66 21.78
N PHE A 443 14.63 -13.76 22.18
CA PHE A 443 15.22 -14.81 23.01
C PHE A 443 15.03 -16.19 22.37
N ASP A 444 16.05 -17.04 22.38
CA ASP A 444 16.00 -18.40 21.86
C ASP A 444 15.72 -19.39 23.02
N GLY A 445 14.55 -20.01 22.96
CA GLY A 445 14.03 -21.00 23.90
C GLY A 445 14.70 -22.37 23.87
N ILE A 446 15.53 -22.73 22.87
CA ILE A 446 16.36 -23.96 22.94
C ILE A 446 17.64 -23.71 23.72
N ASN A 447 18.37 -22.66 23.36
CA ASN A 447 19.72 -22.43 23.87
C ASN A 447 19.79 -21.41 25.01
N GLY A 448 18.69 -20.69 25.28
CA GLY A 448 18.58 -19.72 26.37
C GLY A 448 19.28 -18.39 26.08
N LYS A 449 19.56 -18.06 24.82
CA LYS A 449 20.32 -16.87 24.45
C LYS A 449 19.44 -15.76 23.91
N ILE A 450 19.74 -14.53 24.33
CA ILE A 450 19.23 -13.33 23.67
C ILE A 450 20.01 -13.17 22.37
N TYR A 451 19.29 -13.06 21.25
CA TYR A 451 19.90 -12.94 19.92
C TYR A 451 19.50 -11.65 19.20
N GLY A 452 18.60 -10.86 19.77
CA GLY A 452 18.24 -9.57 19.23
C GLY A 452 17.77 -8.60 20.30
N PHE A 453 18.13 -7.33 20.12
CA PHE A 453 17.62 -6.21 20.91
C PHE A 453 17.37 -5.05 19.96
N TYR A 454 16.27 -4.34 20.20
CA TYR A 454 15.96 -3.12 19.48
C TYR A 454 15.28 -2.15 20.43
N MET A 455 15.76 -0.91 20.45
CA MET A 455 15.18 0.19 21.19
C MET A 455 14.74 1.27 20.22
N ASN A 456 13.45 1.59 20.24
CA ASN A 456 12.95 2.84 19.70
C ASN A 456 12.61 3.75 20.89
N TRP A 457 13.36 4.83 21.06
CA TRP A 457 13.20 5.73 22.19
C TRP A 457 13.50 7.15 21.79
N GLN A 458 12.56 8.06 22.06
CA GLN A 458 12.66 9.45 21.67
C GLN A 458 12.55 10.36 22.88
N GLU A 459 13.43 11.35 22.95
CA GLU A 459 13.34 12.40 23.96
C GLU A 459 12.52 13.56 23.38
N VAL A 460 11.25 13.61 23.78
CA VAL A 460 10.21 14.52 23.29
C VAL A 460 9.38 15.04 24.46
N ASP A 461 8.77 16.20 24.25
CA ASP A 461 7.82 16.77 25.19
C ASP A 461 6.42 16.16 24.99
N PHE A 462 5.73 15.85 26.09
CA PHE A 462 4.42 15.21 26.06
C PHE A 462 3.31 16.22 26.36
N PRO A 463 2.24 16.27 25.54
CA PRO A 463 1.08 17.09 25.86
C PRO A 463 0.34 16.56 27.10
N SER A 464 -0.35 17.47 27.78
CA SER A 464 -1.21 17.11 28.91
C SER A 464 -2.39 16.26 28.42
N ALA A 465 -2.72 15.21 29.16
CA ALA A 465 -3.94 14.42 28.96
C ALA A 465 -5.15 14.98 29.73
N GLU A 466 -5.07 16.21 30.23
CA GLU A 466 -6.21 16.89 30.84
C GLU A 466 -7.26 17.23 29.78
N ASN A 467 -8.53 16.98 30.08
CA ASN A 467 -9.69 17.26 29.22
C ASN A 467 -9.79 16.41 27.95
N VAL A 468 -9.08 15.29 27.86
CA VAL A 468 -9.39 14.28 26.83
C VAL A 468 -10.82 13.77 27.01
N LEU A 469 -11.48 13.44 25.90
CA LEU A 469 -12.80 12.83 25.89
C LEU A 469 -12.78 11.49 26.62
N LYS A 470 -13.92 11.12 27.19
CA LYS A 470 -14.06 9.80 27.83
C LYS A 470 -14.14 8.73 26.77
N LEU A 471 -13.60 7.56 27.09
CA LEU A 471 -13.61 6.40 26.20
C LEU A 471 -15.01 6.03 25.68
N GLU A 472 -16.08 6.21 26.47
CA GLU A 472 -17.45 5.94 26.00
C GLU A 472 -17.86 6.89 24.86
N GLU A 473 -17.55 8.18 24.99
CA GLU A 473 -17.84 9.19 23.95
C GLU A 473 -17.02 8.90 22.67
N ILE A 474 -15.79 8.41 22.83
CA ILE A 474 -14.94 7.99 21.70
C ILE A 474 -15.50 6.77 20.98
N TYR A 475 -16.09 5.81 21.70
CA TYR A 475 -16.73 4.68 21.04
C TYR A 475 -17.92 5.11 20.19
N ASP A 476 -18.70 6.10 20.63
CA ASP A 476 -19.80 6.65 19.82
C ASP A 476 -19.25 7.21 18.50
N PHE A 477 -18.18 8.03 18.55
CA PHE A 477 -17.51 8.51 17.34
C PHE A 477 -16.91 7.38 16.49
N PHE A 478 -16.32 6.37 17.12
CA PHE A 478 -15.70 5.23 16.42
C PHE A 478 -16.74 4.41 15.64
N PHE A 479 -17.86 4.05 16.26
CA PHE A 479 -18.88 3.25 15.58
C PHE A 479 -19.69 4.07 14.57
N GLU A 480 -19.91 5.37 14.82
CA GLU A 480 -20.57 6.27 13.86
C GLU A 480 -19.72 6.49 12.60
N ASN A 481 -18.41 6.74 12.76
CA ASN A 481 -17.56 7.14 11.65
C ASN A 481 -16.81 5.97 10.99
N VAL A 482 -16.38 4.98 11.76
CA VAL A 482 -15.63 3.79 11.28
C VAL A 482 -16.56 2.59 11.15
N GLY A 483 -17.20 2.20 12.26
CA GLY A 483 -18.11 1.06 12.32
C GLY A 483 -17.45 -0.31 12.18
N LEU A 484 -18.26 -1.35 12.31
CA LEU A 484 -17.89 -2.74 12.01
C LEU A 484 -18.60 -3.20 10.73
N ASN A 485 -17.88 -3.89 9.85
CA ASN A 485 -18.41 -4.49 8.63
C ASN A 485 -18.65 -5.98 8.85
N LEU A 486 -19.84 -6.45 8.46
CA LEU A 486 -20.14 -7.88 8.34
C LEU A 486 -19.58 -8.38 7.00
N GLU A 487 -18.68 -9.36 7.03
CA GLU A 487 -18.07 -9.94 5.83
C GLU A 487 -17.81 -11.44 5.98
N TYR A 488 -17.68 -12.15 4.85
CA TYR A 488 -17.16 -13.51 4.85
C TYR A 488 -15.64 -13.50 4.77
N ARG A 489 -14.98 -14.27 5.64
CA ARG A 489 -13.52 -14.45 5.61
C ARG A 489 -13.18 -15.93 5.46
N LYS A 490 -12.22 -16.24 4.59
CA LYS A 490 -11.72 -17.60 4.43
C LYS A 490 -11.10 -18.07 5.74
N ASN A 491 -11.52 -19.23 6.22
CA ASN A 491 -10.78 -19.94 7.25
C ASN A 491 -9.57 -20.57 6.59
N ASN A 492 -8.41 -19.92 6.68
CA ASN A 492 -7.16 -20.62 6.42
C ASN A 492 -6.88 -21.52 7.63
N LEU A 493 -7.67 -22.59 7.80
CA LEU A 493 -7.39 -23.68 8.73
C LEU A 493 -6.22 -24.51 8.18
N PHE A 494 -5.00 -24.00 8.31
CA PHE A 494 -3.86 -24.90 8.34
C PHE A 494 -3.77 -25.49 9.75
N SER A 495 -4.08 -26.80 9.84
CA SER A 495 -3.89 -27.70 10.99
C SER A 495 -4.30 -27.14 12.37
N ILE A 496 -5.59 -27.20 12.71
CA ILE A 496 -5.96 -27.34 14.13
C ILE A 496 -5.26 -28.58 14.68
N SER A 497 -4.65 -28.47 15.87
CA SER A 497 -3.97 -29.59 16.49
C SER A 497 -4.92 -30.81 16.57
N PRO A 498 -4.39 -32.04 16.48
CA PRO A 498 -5.20 -33.25 16.66
C PRO A 498 -5.98 -33.29 17.99
N GLU A 499 -5.59 -32.47 18.96
CA GLU A 499 -6.21 -32.34 20.28
C GLU A 499 -7.39 -31.36 20.25
N THR A 500 -7.25 -30.22 19.57
CA THR A 500 -8.36 -29.27 19.35
C THR A 500 -9.44 -29.90 18.46
N SER A 501 -9.04 -30.63 17.41
CA SER A 501 -9.96 -31.42 16.59
C SER A 501 -10.72 -32.46 17.41
N ARG A 502 -10.04 -33.12 18.36
CA ARG A 502 -10.67 -34.07 19.29
C ARG A 502 -11.63 -33.40 20.28
N ALA A 503 -11.30 -32.22 20.79
CA ALA A 503 -12.14 -31.48 21.72
C ALA A 503 -13.45 -30.99 21.06
N VAL A 504 -13.35 -30.46 19.84
CA VAL A 504 -14.50 -30.05 19.03
C VAL A 504 -15.38 -31.25 18.65
N ALA A 505 -14.77 -32.36 18.19
CA ALA A 505 -15.50 -33.60 17.89
C ALA A 505 -16.23 -34.17 19.12
N LYS A 506 -15.63 -34.06 20.30
CA LYS A 506 -16.23 -34.50 21.58
C LYS A 506 -17.37 -33.58 22.03
N ALA A 507 -17.24 -32.26 21.85
CA ALA A 507 -18.30 -31.29 22.14
C ALA A 507 -19.51 -31.47 21.21
N ALA A 508 -19.28 -31.91 19.97
CA ALA A 508 -20.32 -32.25 18.99
C ALA A 508 -20.90 -33.67 19.13
N GLY A 509 -20.44 -34.48 20.10
CA GLY A 509 -20.99 -35.81 20.37
C GLY A 509 -20.52 -36.94 19.43
N VAL A 510 -19.40 -36.74 18.73
CA VAL A 510 -18.84 -37.70 17.75
C VAL A 510 -17.88 -38.69 18.44
N ALA A 511 -17.98 -39.98 18.12
CA ALA A 511 -17.08 -41.02 18.66
C ALA A 511 -15.75 -41.04 17.89
N VAL A 512 -14.65 -40.69 18.55
CA VAL A 512 -13.31 -40.69 17.96
C VAL A 512 -12.62 -42.03 18.22
N ALA A 513 -12.28 -42.79 17.17
CA ALA A 513 -11.45 -43.98 17.29
C ALA A 513 -9.97 -43.60 17.36
N GLU A 514 -9.19 -44.31 18.17
CA GLU A 514 -7.74 -44.15 18.30
C GLU A 514 -7.02 -44.50 16.99
N ALA A 515 -6.78 -43.52 16.13
CA ALA A 515 -5.83 -43.63 15.03
C ALA A 515 -5.17 -42.27 14.78
N ALA A 516 -3.84 -42.24 14.89
CA ALA A 516 -3.03 -41.11 14.48
C ALA A 516 -3.12 -40.96 12.94
N GLY A 517 -3.44 -39.76 12.47
CA GLY A 517 -3.17 -39.33 11.10
C GLY A 517 -4.29 -39.45 10.06
N VAL A 518 -5.55 -39.15 10.40
CA VAL A 518 -6.60 -38.96 9.38
C VAL A 518 -7.39 -37.68 9.70
N ALA A 519 -7.46 -36.77 8.72
CA ALA A 519 -8.32 -35.59 8.76
C ALA A 519 -9.79 -36.04 8.75
N VAL A 520 -10.60 -35.52 9.68
CA VAL A 520 -12.01 -35.90 9.80
C VAL A 520 -12.85 -34.76 9.22
N ASP A 521 -13.62 -35.06 8.18
CA ASP A 521 -14.71 -34.23 7.66
C ASP A 521 -15.81 -34.12 8.76
N ALA A 522 -16.06 -32.90 9.23
CA ALA A 522 -16.98 -32.63 10.33
C ALA A 522 -18.46 -32.57 9.91
N VAL A 523 -18.79 -32.70 8.62
CA VAL A 523 -20.17 -32.59 8.11
C VAL A 523 -20.71 -33.93 7.59
N ALA A 524 -19.87 -34.81 7.04
CA ALA A 524 -20.35 -36.02 6.36
C ALA A 524 -20.65 -37.25 7.26
N GLY A 525 -20.19 -37.29 8.51
CA GLY A 525 -20.51 -38.38 9.45
C GLY A 525 -20.01 -39.78 9.03
N VAL A 526 -19.03 -39.88 8.12
CA VAL A 526 -18.39 -41.16 7.71
C VAL A 526 -16.88 -40.97 7.63
N ALA A 527 -16.11 -41.99 8.05
CA ALA A 527 -14.66 -42.00 7.89
C ALA A 527 -14.28 -42.05 6.41
N VAL A 528 -13.46 -41.09 5.96
CA VAL A 528 -13.03 -40.99 4.57
C VAL A 528 -11.55 -41.39 4.49
N ASP A 529 -11.23 -42.41 3.68
CA ASP A 529 -9.85 -42.73 3.32
C ASP A 529 -9.22 -41.52 2.61
N SER A 530 -7.90 -41.37 2.69
CA SER A 530 -7.08 -40.21 2.31
C SER A 530 -7.09 -39.80 0.82
N VAL A 531 -8.14 -40.10 0.07
CA VAL A 531 -8.32 -39.82 -1.37
C VAL A 531 -9.33 -38.68 -1.60
N ASP A 532 -10.13 -38.28 -0.61
CA ASP A 532 -11.27 -37.36 -0.80
C ASP A 532 -11.11 -35.98 -0.10
N ILE A 533 -9.90 -35.59 0.32
CA ILE A 533 -9.65 -34.22 0.82
C ILE A 533 -9.86 -33.18 -0.32
N GLU A 534 -9.70 -33.56 -1.58
CA GLU A 534 -9.94 -32.70 -2.75
C GLU A 534 -11.43 -32.35 -2.99
N LYS A 535 -12.38 -32.90 -2.22
CA LYS A 535 -13.84 -32.66 -2.39
C LYS A 535 -14.54 -32.05 -1.17
N ALA A 536 -13.82 -31.78 -0.09
CA ALA A 536 -14.40 -31.07 1.05
C ALA A 536 -14.61 -29.60 0.65
N LYS A 537 -15.86 -29.12 0.76
CA LYS A 537 -16.18 -27.72 0.47
C LYS A 537 -15.40 -26.77 1.39
N GLU A 538 -14.99 -25.63 0.85
CA GLU A 538 -14.30 -24.61 1.61
C GLU A 538 -15.25 -23.99 2.64
N VAL A 539 -14.84 -23.98 3.91
CA VAL A 539 -15.64 -23.41 5.01
C VAL A 539 -15.16 -21.99 5.28
N VAL A 540 -16.09 -21.05 5.35
CA VAL A 540 -15.81 -19.63 5.58
C VAL A 540 -16.49 -19.18 6.86
N ASN A 541 -15.88 -18.22 7.58
CA ASN A 541 -16.52 -17.60 8.73
C ASN A 541 -17.25 -16.33 8.29
N LEU A 542 -18.42 -16.11 8.88
CA LEU A 542 -19.09 -14.83 8.87
C LEU A 542 -18.57 -14.02 10.07
N ILE A 543 -18.05 -12.82 9.84
CA ILE A 543 -17.32 -12.06 10.86
C ILE A 543 -17.71 -10.58 10.87
N TYR A 544 -17.53 -9.93 12.00
CA TYR A 544 -17.45 -8.48 12.12
C TYR A 544 -15.99 -8.03 12.18
N ALA A 545 -15.58 -7.18 11.25
CA ALA A 545 -14.26 -6.56 11.20
C ALA A 545 -14.39 -5.03 11.28
N VAL A 546 -13.39 -4.35 11.86
CA VAL A 546 -13.30 -2.87 11.75
C VAL A 546 -13.22 -2.49 10.28
N ASN A 547 -14.00 -1.48 9.86
CA ASN A 547 -14.01 -1.05 8.47
C ASN A 547 -12.60 -0.65 8.00
N PRO A 548 -11.98 -1.39 7.06
CA PRO A 548 -10.60 -1.14 6.65
C PRO A 548 -10.46 0.07 5.72
N GLU A 549 -11.56 0.64 5.23
CA GLU A 549 -11.56 1.80 4.33
C GLU A 549 -11.36 3.12 5.08
N LYS A 550 -11.46 3.11 6.41
CA LYS A 550 -11.32 4.29 7.27
C LYS A 550 -10.24 4.07 8.32
N PRO A 551 -9.50 5.11 8.72
CA PRO A 551 -8.56 4.98 9.81
C PRO A 551 -9.30 4.74 11.12
N SER A 552 -8.67 3.99 12.01
CA SER A 552 -9.19 3.64 13.33
C SER A 552 -8.57 4.47 14.47
N ILE A 553 -7.90 5.57 14.14
CA ILE A 553 -7.23 6.46 15.10
C ILE A 553 -8.13 7.68 15.30
N LEU A 554 -8.43 8.04 16.55
CA LEU A 554 -9.30 9.16 16.90
C LEU A 554 -8.57 10.16 17.79
N ASP A 555 -8.67 11.45 17.46
CA ASP A 555 -8.12 12.52 18.30
C ASP A 555 -8.71 12.45 19.71
N ALA A 556 -7.85 12.52 20.73
CA ALA A 556 -8.29 12.34 22.11
C ALA A 556 -9.15 13.50 22.65
N PHE A 557 -9.15 14.66 22.01
CA PHE A 557 -9.87 15.86 22.45
C PHE A 557 -11.13 16.13 21.63
N THR A 558 -11.11 15.81 20.33
CA THR A 558 -12.24 16.09 19.42
C THR A 558 -13.02 14.84 19.02
N GLY A 559 -12.41 13.65 19.07
CA GLY A 559 -12.99 12.42 18.52
C GLY A 559 -12.95 12.34 16.99
N GLU A 560 -12.33 13.31 16.32
CA GLU A 560 -12.16 13.29 14.87
C GLU A 560 -11.23 12.15 14.46
N LEU A 561 -11.52 11.51 13.32
CA LEU A 561 -10.63 10.51 12.74
C LEU A 561 -9.30 11.17 12.36
N LEU A 562 -8.18 10.48 12.61
CA LEU A 562 -6.84 10.93 12.25
C LEU A 562 -6.22 10.00 11.20
N ASN A 563 -5.49 10.59 10.26
CA ASN A 563 -4.67 9.84 9.32
C ASN A 563 -3.39 9.31 9.99
N ALA A 564 -2.56 8.55 9.25
CA ALA A 564 -1.31 7.97 9.78
C ALA A 564 -0.29 9.02 10.28
N ASN A 565 -0.44 10.28 9.88
CA ASN A 565 0.41 11.40 10.31
C ASN A 565 -0.21 12.20 11.47
N GLY A 566 -1.29 11.71 12.10
CA GLY A 566 -1.93 12.39 13.23
C GLY A 566 -2.68 13.68 12.86
N GLN A 567 -3.00 13.88 11.58
CA GLN A 567 -3.81 15.00 11.11
C GLN A 567 -5.26 14.55 10.90
N PRO A 568 -6.26 15.45 10.98
CA PRO A 568 -7.65 15.11 10.66
C PRO A 568 -7.76 14.36 9.33
N TYR A 569 -8.41 13.20 9.37
CA TYR A 569 -8.67 12.39 8.19
C TYR A 569 -9.78 13.05 7.37
N VAL A 570 -9.46 13.29 6.10
CA VAL A 570 -10.42 13.79 5.11
C VAL A 570 -10.72 12.64 4.18
N GLU A 571 -11.99 12.27 4.08
CA GLU A 571 -12.44 11.24 3.15
C GLU A 571 -12.25 11.74 1.72
N GLU A 572 -11.45 11.02 0.93
CA GLU A 572 -11.21 11.34 -0.47
C GLU A 572 -12.44 10.95 -1.30
N ALA A 573 -13.44 11.84 -1.32
CA ALA A 573 -14.63 11.68 -2.15
C ALA A 573 -14.38 12.17 -3.59
N PRO A 574 -15.08 11.61 -4.58
CA PRO A 574 -15.14 12.20 -5.92
C PRO A 574 -15.54 13.68 -5.85
N ILE A 575 -14.78 14.54 -6.52
CA ILE A 575 -15.11 15.94 -6.71
C ILE A 575 -16.35 16.02 -7.61
N GLU A 576 -17.48 16.39 -7.02
CA GLU A 576 -18.74 16.57 -7.73
C GLU A 576 -19.36 17.93 -7.41
N TYR A 577 -20.05 18.50 -8.40
CA TYR A 577 -20.65 19.83 -8.28
C TYR A 577 -22.11 19.84 -8.71
N THR A 578 -22.96 20.41 -7.87
CA THR A 578 -24.42 20.38 -8.11
C THR A 578 -24.94 21.50 -9.02
N ASP A 579 -24.12 22.51 -9.35
CA ASP A 579 -24.53 23.77 -9.98
C ASP A 579 -23.93 24.03 -11.38
N ILE A 580 -23.42 22.98 -12.04
CA ILE A 580 -22.72 23.10 -13.34
C ILE A 580 -23.51 22.58 -14.54
N SER A 581 -24.70 22.00 -14.35
CA SER A 581 -25.46 21.27 -15.39
C SER A 581 -25.73 22.06 -16.67
N ASP A 582 -26.01 23.36 -16.56
CA ASP A 582 -26.30 24.26 -17.69
C ASP A 582 -25.13 25.21 -18.02
N HIS A 583 -23.94 24.98 -17.44
CA HIS A 583 -22.79 25.85 -17.62
C HIS A 583 -21.93 25.42 -18.81
N TYR A 584 -21.43 26.37 -19.60
CA TYR A 584 -20.60 26.09 -20.79
C TYR A 584 -19.26 25.41 -20.47
N ALA A 585 -18.79 25.53 -19.22
CA ALA A 585 -17.56 24.91 -18.75
C ALA A 585 -17.77 23.51 -18.12
N LYS A 586 -19.01 22.98 -18.13
CA LYS A 586 -19.37 21.74 -17.44
C LYS A 586 -18.41 20.59 -17.74
N GLU A 587 -18.19 20.31 -19.03
CA GLU A 587 -17.34 19.20 -19.48
C GLU A 587 -15.90 19.35 -18.97
N GLN A 588 -15.35 20.57 -18.95
CA GLN A 588 -14.00 20.83 -18.46
C GLN A 588 -13.91 20.74 -16.93
N ILE A 589 -14.97 21.16 -16.23
CA ILE A 589 -15.07 21.02 -14.78
C ILE A 589 -15.10 19.55 -14.40
N GLU A 590 -15.97 18.76 -15.03
CA GLU A 590 -16.08 17.31 -14.77
C GLU A 590 -14.77 16.57 -15.14
N ALA A 591 -14.15 16.89 -16.26
CA ALA A 591 -12.90 16.25 -16.68
C ALA A 591 -11.71 16.53 -15.75
N LEU A 592 -11.61 17.74 -15.19
CA LEU A 592 -10.57 18.06 -14.21
C LEU A 592 -10.88 17.45 -12.84
N ALA A 593 -12.15 17.47 -12.43
CA ALA A 593 -12.61 16.87 -11.18
C ALA A 593 -12.32 15.36 -11.11
N GLU A 594 -12.43 14.65 -12.24
CA GLU A 594 -12.13 13.22 -12.37
C GLU A 594 -10.66 12.89 -12.05
N ILE A 595 -9.73 13.82 -12.28
CA ILE A 595 -8.29 13.66 -12.00
C ILE A 595 -7.84 14.42 -10.74
N GLY A 596 -8.78 14.74 -9.84
CA GLY A 596 -8.51 15.38 -8.55
C GLY A 596 -8.29 16.90 -8.61
N ILE A 597 -8.47 17.54 -9.78
CA ILE A 597 -8.27 18.98 -9.93
C ILE A 597 -9.62 19.70 -9.83
N GLY A 598 -9.82 20.45 -8.75
CA GLY A 598 -11.06 21.17 -8.52
C GLY A 598 -10.94 22.29 -7.48
N LEU A 599 -12.08 22.92 -7.20
CA LEU A 599 -12.28 23.89 -6.13
C LEU A 599 -13.25 23.35 -5.07
N GLU A 600 -13.23 23.95 -3.88
CA GLU A 600 -14.09 23.59 -2.75
C GLU A 600 -15.59 23.50 -3.14
N GLY A 601 -16.21 22.36 -2.80
CA GLY A 601 -17.61 22.01 -3.08
C GLY A 601 -18.54 22.13 -1.86
N PRO A 602 -19.82 21.71 -1.98
CA PRO A 602 -20.44 20.90 -3.05
C PRO A 602 -20.93 21.70 -4.28
N THR A 603 -20.80 23.04 -4.28
CA THR A 603 -21.13 23.90 -5.43
C THR A 603 -19.88 24.55 -6.00
N PHE A 604 -19.68 24.47 -7.32
CA PHE A 604 -18.52 25.04 -8.00
C PHE A 604 -18.57 26.57 -8.08
N ARG A 605 -19.77 27.14 -8.22
CA ARG A 605 -20.04 28.58 -8.39
C ARG A 605 -19.36 29.15 -9.64
N PRO A 606 -19.63 28.61 -10.84
CA PRO A 606 -18.85 28.89 -12.06
C PRO A 606 -18.84 30.36 -12.49
N ASN A 607 -19.85 31.13 -12.08
CA ASN A 607 -19.99 32.55 -12.42
C ASN A 607 -19.32 33.51 -11.41
N GLU A 608 -18.83 33.02 -10.28
CA GLU A 608 -18.09 33.84 -9.31
C GLU A 608 -16.68 34.14 -9.80
N LYS A 609 -16.12 35.26 -9.34
CA LYS A 609 -14.74 35.64 -9.62
C LYS A 609 -13.80 34.69 -8.87
N ILE A 610 -12.73 34.26 -9.52
CA ILE A 610 -11.70 33.45 -8.88
C ILE A 610 -10.68 34.35 -8.18
N LYS A 611 -10.28 33.96 -6.97
CA LYS A 611 -9.18 34.59 -6.24
C LYS A 611 -7.84 34.13 -6.79
N GLN A 612 -6.79 34.92 -6.58
CA GLN A 612 -5.44 34.54 -7.02
C GLN A 612 -5.01 33.20 -6.43
N LYS A 613 -5.18 33.00 -5.11
CA LYS A 613 -4.76 31.75 -4.45
C LYS A 613 -5.48 30.51 -5.00
N ASP A 614 -6.77 30.62 -5.30
CA ASP A 614 -7.58 29.51 -5.81
C ASP A 614 -7.11 29.11 -7.23
N PHE A 615 -6.82 30.09 -8.08
CA PHE A 615 -6.29 29.82 -9.42
C PHE A 615 -4.87 29.25 -9.38
N LEU A 616 -4.03 29.78 -8.49
CA LEU A 616 -2.66 29.31 -8.30
C LEU A 616 -2.60 27.91 -7.68
N LEU A 617 -3.58 27.53 -6.85
CA LEU A 617 -3.76 26.16 -6.38
C LEU A 617 -4.10 25.20 -7.54
N LEU A 618 -4.91 25.62 -8.51
CA LEU A 618 -5.13 24.80 -9.72
C LEU A 618 -3.85 24.67 -10.55
N ILE A 619 -3.04 25.73 -10.65
CA ILE A 619 -1.74 25.69 -11.35
C ILE A 619 -0.74 24.78 -10.63
N SER A 620 -0.66 24.83 -9.29
CA SER A 620 0.30 24.01 -8.55
C SER A 620 0.03 22.52 -8.75
N GLN A 621 -1.21 22.12 -9.00
CA GLN A 621 -1.57 20.73 -9.25
C GLN A 621 -1.10 20.18 -10.62
N ILE A 622 -0.78 21.05 -11.58
CA ILE A 622 -0.46 20.64 -12.97
C ILE A 622 1.03 20.74 -13.31
N ILE A 623 1.86 21.10 -12.34
CA ILE A 623 3.33 21.23 -12.46
C ILE A 623 4.04 20.08 -11.73
N ASP A 624 5.20 19.66 -12.25
CA ASP A 624 5.90 18.45 -11.79
C ASP A 624 6.28 18.45 -10.29
N ARG A 625 6.56 19.63 -9.71
CA ARG A 625 6.93 19.78 -8.29
C ARG A 625 5.74 20.13 -7.39
N GLY A 626 4.53 19.96 -7.91
CA GLY A 626 3.27 20.31 -7.29
C GLY A 626 2.66 19.28 -6.34
N TYR A 627 3.34 18.16 -6.12
CA TYR A 627 2.79 16.98 -5.45
C TYR A 627 2.22 17.25 -4.04
N GLU A 628 2.70 18.29 -3.35
CA GLU A 628 2.18 18.69 -2.04
C GLU A 628 0.75 19.28 -2.10
N PHE A 629 0.28 19.65 -3.30
CA PHE A 629 -1.05 20.22 -3.55
C PHE A 629 -1.97 19.30 -4.36
N TYR A 630 -1.54 18.10 -4.75
CA TYR A 630 -2.39 17.17 -5.49
C TYR A 630 -3.66 16.84 -4.70
N ASN A 631 -4.80 16.79 -5.39
CA ASN A 631 -6.13 16.55 -4.83
C ASN A 631 -6.63 17.60 -3.82
N LYS A 632 -5.91 18.72 -3.60
CA LYS A 632 -6.39 19.82 -2.75
C LYS A 632 -7.37 20.71 -3.51
N THR A 633 -8.57 20.85 -2.96
CA THR A 633 -9.62 21.74 -3.47
C THR A 633 -9.67 23.10 -2.78
N ALA A 634 -8.97 23.25 -1.65
CA ALA A 634 -8.87 24.48 -0.87
C ALA A 634 -7.55 24.54 -0.08
N LEU A 635 -7.16 25.75 0.36
CA LEU A 635 -6.07 25.98 1.31
C LEU A 635 -6.69 26.26 2.68
N GLU A 636 -6.29 25.50 3.69
CA GLU A 636 -6.95 25.53 5.00
C GLU A 636 -6.47 26.67 5.91
N ASN A 637 -5.24 27.13 5.72
CA ASN A 637 -4.60 28.10 6.61
C ASN A 637 -3.53 28.94 5.90
N ASP A 638 -3.03 29.95 6.61
CA ASP A 638 -2.01 30.87 6.12
C ASP A 638 -0.69 30.17 5.79
N SER A 639 -0.33 29.09 6.52
CA SER A 639 0.88 28.32 6.25
C SER A 639 0.80 27.55 4.94
N GLU A 640 -0.35 26.94 4.62
CA GLU A 640 -0.54 26.31 3.31
C GLU A 640 -0.50 27.34 2.18
N THR A 641 -1.07 28.52 2.42
CA THR A 641 -1.00 29.63 1.47
C THR A 641 0.45 30.05 1.25
N GLU A 642 1.22 30.25 2.32
CA GLU A 642 2.65 30.58 2.23
C GLU A 642 3.45 29.51 1.47
N ASN A 643 3.19 28.23 1.75
CA ASN A 643 3.84 27.11 1.05
C ASN A 643 3.52 27.13 -0.46
N LEU A 644 2.27 27.41 -0.83
CA LEU A 644 1.86 27.50 -2.23
C LEU A 644 2.65 28.60 -2.96
N TYR A 645 2.73 29.79 -2.37
CA TYR A 645 3.47 30.89 -2.98
C TYR A 645 4.98 30.61 -3.01
N ASN A 646 5.55 30.04 -1.95
CA ASN A 646 6.97 29.64 -1.93
C ASN A 646 7.31 28.63 -3.03
N LEU A 647 6.44 27.64 -3.27
CA LEU A 647 6.57 26.71 -4.40
C LEU A 647 6.55 27.46 -5.73
N LEU A 648 5.53 28.29 -5.96
CA LEU A 648 5.31 28.95 -7.24
C LEU A 648 6.36 30.02 -7.56
N ILE A 649 6.93 30.66 -6.53
CA ILE A 649 8.07 31.57 -6.66
C ILE A 649 9.33 30.80 -7.04
N ARG A 650 9.61 29.68 -6.36
CA ARG A 650 10.73 28.79 -6.69
C ARG A 650 10.63 28.26 -8.13
N GLU A 651 9.40 28.02 -8.60
CA GLU A 651 9.12 27.61 -9.98
C GLU A 651 9.13 28.76 -11.01
N GLY A 652 9.27 30.01 -10.56
CA GLY A 652 9.27 31.20 -11.42
C GLY A 652 7.89 31.55 -12.01
N ILE A 653 6.82 30.96 -11.48
CA ILE A 653 5.43 31.19 -11.91
C ILE A 653 4.94 32.52 -11.33
N VAL A 654 5.13 32.71 -10.03
CA VAL A 654 4.90 33.97 -9.32
C VAL A 654 6.25 34.64 -9.09
N LYS A 655 6.34 35.97 -9.25
CA LYS A 655 7.53 36.75 -8.90
C LYS A 655 7.30 37.51 -7.59
N GLU A 656 8.38 37.82 -6.88
CA GLU A 656 8.33 38.59 -5.63
C GLU A 656 7.57 39.92 -5.85
N GLY A 657 6.57 40.17 -5.01
CA GLY A 657 5.68 41.33 -5.08
C GLY A 657 4.45 41.16 -5.98
N GLU A 658 4.25 39.99 -6.62
CA GLU A 658 3.02 39.66 -7.35
C GLU A 658 1.98 38.91 -6.49
N GLU A 659 2.31 38.59 -5.24
CA GLU A 659 1.45 37.86 -4.31
C GLU A 659 0.29 38.75 -3.81
N ASP A 660 -0.94 38.37 -4.15
CA ASP A 660 -2.15 38.96 -3.60
C ASP A 660 -3.25 37.88 -3.48
N PRO A 661 -3.16 37.01 -2.46
CA PRO A 661 -3.96 35.78 -2.35
C PRO A 661 -5.47 35.99 -2.46
N GLU A 662 -5.97 37.12 -1.95
CA GLU A 662 -7.40 37.42 -1.84
C GLU A 662 -7.93 38.26 -3.00
N ALA A 663 -7.06 38.84 -3.84
CA ALA A 663 -7.48 39.64 -4.98
C ALA A 663 -8.11 38.79 -6.09
N PRO A 664 -9.14 39.33 -6.79
CA PRO A 664 -9.63 38.72 -8.01
C PRO A 664 -8.57 38.80 -9.10
N LEU A 665 -8.43 37.73 -9.89
CA LEU A 665 -7.54 37.72 -11.05
C LEU A 665 -8.17 38.37 -12.26
N THR A 666 -7.41 39.13 -13.02
CA THR A 666 -7.79 39.55 -14.38
C THR A 666 -7.43 38.49 -15.42
N ARG A 667 -8.04 38.59 -16.61
CA ARG A 667 -7.75 37.69 -17.74
C ARG A 667 -6.28 37.73 -18.17
N GLU A 668 -5.65 38.90 -18.21
CA GLU A 668 -4.23 38.99 -18.59
C GLU A 668 -3.29 38.38 -17.53
N GLU A 669 -3.63 38.50 -16.25
CA GLU A 669 -2.84 37.91 -15.16
C GLU A 669 -2.93 36.38 -15.16
N SER A 670 -4.13 35.82 -15.41
CA SER A 670 -4.29 34.38 -15.48
C SER A 670 -3.43 33.74 -16.57
N VAL A 671 -3.41 34.35 -17.76
CA VAL A 671 -2.58 33.93 -18.88
C VAL A 671 -1.09 34.07 -18.55
N LYS A 672 -0.69 35.16 -17.88
CA LYS A 672 0.69 35.36 -17.42
C LYS A 672 1.18 34.18 -16.58
N PHE A 673 0.40 33.76 -15.58
CA PHE A 673 0.78 32.65 -14.70
C PHE A 673 0.83 31.32 -15.44
N VAL A 674 -0.14 31.02 -16.31
CA VAL A 674 -0.15 29.76 -17.08
C VAL A 674 1.03 29.64 -18.05
N ILE A 675 1.36 30.70 -18.78
CA ILE A 675 2.50 30.69 -19.72
C ILE A 675 3.84 30.50 -18.98
N ARG A 676 3.96 31.03 -17.76
CA ARG A 676 5.13 30.75 -16.90
C ARG A 676 5.13 29.32 -16.38
N ALA A 677 3.98 28.77 -16.00
CA ALA A 677 3.85 27.36 -15.61
C ALA A 677 4.28 26.42 -16.74
N LEU A 678 3.95 26.76 -17.99
CA LEU A 678 4.42 26.07 -19.20
C LEU A 678 5.87 26.39 -19.60
N LYS A 679 6.59 27.22 -18.84
CA LYS A 679 7.99 27.63 -19.06
C LYS A 679 8.25 28.34 -20.42
N TYR A 680 7.26 29.06 -20.95
CA TYR A 680 7.36 29.85 -22.18
C TYR A 680 7.58 31.36 -21.94
N ASP A 681 7.76 31.78 -20.69
CA ASP A 681 7.95 33.17 -20.27
C ASP A 681 9.10 33.88 -20.99
N LYS A 682 10.25 33.21 -21.14
CA LYS A 682 11.40 33.77 -21.88
C LYS A 682 11.08 34.06 -23.34
N VAL A 683 10.21 33.26 -23.96
CA VAL A 683 9.75 33.48 -25.33
C VAL A 683 8.72 34.61 -25.34
N ALA A 684 7.79 34.62 -24.39
CA ALA A 684 6.76 35.64 -24.22
C ALA A 684 7.35 37.06 -24.00
N ASP A 685 8.50 37.16 -23.34
CA ASP A 685 9.20 38.42 -23.06
C ASP A 685 9.86 39.04 -24.31
N LEU A 686 9.93 38.33 -25.44
CA LEU A 686 10.46 38.84 -26.71
C LEU A 686 9.44 39.78 -27.40
N LYS A 687 9.34 41.02 -26.92
CA LYS A 687 8.30 41.98 -27.34
C LYS A 687 8.18 42.20 -28.86
N ASP A 688 9.29 42.17 -29.58
CA ASP A 688 9.34 42.56 -31.00
C ASP A 688 8.89 41.47 -31.99
N ILE A 689 8.68 40.23 -31.53
CA ILE A 689 8.32 39.12 -32.42
C ILE A 689 6.81 38.82 -32.47
N PHE A 690 6.03 39.40 -31.56
CA PHE A 690 4.61 39.10 -31.43
C PHE A 690 3.73 40.14 -32.12
N LYS A 691 2.77 39.64 -32.90
CA LYS A 691 1.71 40.46 -33.50
C LYS A 691 0.39 40.13 -32.81
N CYS A 692 -0.07 41.01 -31.93
CA CYS A 692 -1.38 40.89 -31.30
C CYS A 692 -2.50 41.36 -32.25
N GLU A 693 -3.46 40.47 -32.51
CA GLU A 693 -4.58 40.71 -33.44
C GLU A 693 -5.90 41.00 -32.72
N PHE A 694 -5.90 41.09 -31.38
CA PHE A 694 -7.07 41.51 -30.64
C PHE A 694 -7.35 43.00 -30.83
N THR A 695 -8.63 43.36 -30.85
CA THR A 695 -9.10 44.74 -31.09
C THR A 695 -8.75 45.65 -29.92
N ASP A 696 -8.78 45.12 -28.71
CA ASP A 696 -8.47 45.76 -27.43
C ASP A 696 -7.02 45.52 -26.98
N LYS A 697 -6.11 45.25 -27.93
CA LYS A 697 -4.69 45.03 -27.63
C LYS A 697 -4.02 46.18 -26.87
N ASP A 698 -4.51 47.41 -27.05
CA ASP A 698 -3.95 48.60 -26.42
C ASP A 698 -4.35 48.71 -24.94
N GLU A 699 -5.32 47.90 -24.49
CA GLU A 699 -5.69 47.76 -23.07
C GLU A 699 -4.83 46.72 -22.34
N ILE A 700 -4.16 45.84 -23.08
CA ILE A 700 -3.28 44.80 -22.51
C ILE A 700 -2.04 45.50 -21.94
N ASN A 701 -1.57 45.07 -20.77
CA ASN A 701 -0.26 45.50 -20.30
C ASN A 701 0.82 45.20 -21.38
N SER A 702 1.60 46.21 -21.76
CA SER A 702 2.58 46.09 -22.86
C SER A 702 3.63 45.00 -22.61
N ASP A 703 3.89 44.66 -21.35
CA ASP A 703 4.78 43.57 -20.96
C ASP A 703 4.14 42.18 -21.13
N LEU A 704 2.81 42.10 -21.25
CA LEU A 704 2.05 40.84 -21.36
C LEU A 704 1.58 40.52 -22.77
N ILE A 705 1.91 41.33 -23.77
CA ILE A 705 1.50 41.10 -25.17
C ILE A 705 1.93 39.71 -25.67
N GLY A 706 3.20 39.33 -25.44
CA GLY A 706 3.68 38.01 -25.86
C GLY A 706 2.98 36.86 -25.15
N TYR A 707 2.66 37.03 -23.85
CA TYR A 707 1.93 36.04 -23.06
C TYR A 707 0.53 35.80 -23.62
N VAL A 708 -0.20 36.89 -23.91
CA VAL A 708 -1.55 36.80 -24.51
C VAL A 708 -1.51 36.19 -25.90
N VAL A 709 -0.53 36.55 -26.73
CA VAL A 709 -0.39 35.99 -28.09
C VAL A 709 -0.05 34.51 -28.05
N LEU A 710 0.86 34.07 -27.16
CA LEU A 710 1.17 32.65 -26.98
C LEU A 710 -0.03 31.87 -26.47
N ALA A 711 -0.74 32.36 -25.46
CA ALA A 711 -1.93 31.67 -24.95
C ALA A 711 -3.04 31.55 -26.00
N LYS A 712 -3.19 32.55 -26.87
CA LYS A 712 -4.06 32.43 -28.05
C LYS A 712 -3.53 31.39 -29.03
N GLY A 713 -2.23 31.42 -29.33
CA GLY A 713 -1.59 30.49 -30.28
C GLY A 713 -1.65 29.03 -29.84
N PHE A 714 -1.57 28.77 -28.54
CA PHE A 714 -1.74 27.46 -27.92
C PHE A 714 -3.22 27.07 -27.74
N ASN A 715 -4.18 27.92 -28.09
CA ASN A 715 -5.61 27.73 -27.82
C ASN A 715 -5.94 27.56 -26.33
N ILE A 716 -5.12 28.11 -25.43
CA ILE A 716 -5.43 28.22 -24.00
C ILE A 716 -6.60 29.20 -23.81
N VAL A 717 -6.61 30.28 -24.59
CA VAL A 717 -7.69 31.28 -24.63
C VAL A 717 -8.08 31.62 -26.07
N ASN A 718 -9.38 31.66 -26.36
CA ASN A 718 -9.88 31.99 -27.71
C ASN A 718 -10.40 33.44 -27.86
N GLY A 719 -10.49 34.19 -26.76
CA GLY A 719 -11.09 35.52 -26.73
C GLY A 719 -12.62 35.51 -26.90
N TYR A 720 -13.22 36.70 -26.78
CA TYR A 720 -14.65 36.94 -26.98
C TYR A 720 -14.85 37.56 -28.37
N GLY A 721 -14.81 36.73 -29.41
CA GLY A 721 -14.73 37.19 -30.80
C GLY A 721 -13.36 37.82 -31.07
N ASN A 722 -13.33 39.10 -31.47
CA ASN A 722 -12.08 39.82 -31.75
C ASN A 722 -11.50 40.56 -30.53
N TYR A 723 -12.04 40.33 -29.32
CA TYR A 723 -11.63 41.00 -28.08
C TYR A 723 -11.02 40.01 -27.09
N PHE A 724 -9.98 40.40 -26.37
CA PHE A 724 -9.38 39.59 -25.30
C PHE A 724 -9.97 39.91 -23.91
N ARG A 725 -10.32 41.17 -23.68
CA ARG A 725 -10.79 41.78 -22.43
C ARG A 725 -9.79 41.67 -21.27
N PRO A 726 -8.59 42.25 -21.41
CA PRO A 726 -7.48 42.00 -20.48
C PRO A 726 -7.79 42.32 -19.01
N LYS A 727 -8.61 43.34 -18.76
CA LYS A 727 -8.92 43.84 -17.40
C LYS A 727 -10.19 43.25 -16.80
N GLU A 728 -10.91 42.38 -17.53
CA GLU A 728 -12.08 41.71 -16.97
C GLU A 728 -11.62 40.71 -15.91
N GLU A 729 -12.29 40.71 -14.75
CA GLU A 729 -12.03 39.75 -13.68
C GLU A 729 -12.48 38.35 -14.12
N LEU A 730 -11.61 37.37 -13.90
CA LEU A 730 -11.77 36.00 -14.35
C LEU A 730 -12.78 35.26 -13.46
N LYS A 731 -13.74 34.60 -14.11
CA LYS A 731 -14.70 33.73 -13.44
C LYS A 731 -14.12 32.33 -13.23
N ARG A 732 -14.59 31.62 -12.21
CA ARG A 732 -14.19 30.23 -11.92
C ARG A 732 -14.36 29.30 -13.13
N GLY A 733 -15.46 29.42 -13.88
CA GLY A 733 -15.67 28.62 -15.09
C GLY A 733 -14.65 28.90 -16.20
N ASP A 734 -14.27 30.16 -16.40
CA ASP A 734 -13.23 30.53 -17.38
C ASP A 734 -11.84 30.07 -16.93
N ALA A 735 -11.57 30.13 -15.62
CA ALA A 735 -10.33 29.64 -15.03
C ALA A 735 -10.12 28.15 -15.28
N ILE A 736 -11.16 27.32 -15.07
CA ILE A 736 -11.09 25.89 -15.34
C ILE A 736 -10.83 25.60 -16.82
N ILE A 737 -11.47 26.33 -17.74
CA ILE A 737 -11.19 26.17 -19.17
C ILE A 737 -9.73 26.47 -19.49
N ILE A 738 -9.15 27.51 -18.88
CA ILE A 738 -7.75 27.86 -19.05
C ILE A 738 -6.83 26.74 -18.57
N ILE A 739 -7.09 26.18 -17.38
CA ILE A 739 -6.31 25.06 -16.81
C ILE A 739 -6.47 23.79 -17.65
N TYR A 740 -7.70 23.45 -18.03
CA TYR A 740 -7.97 22.29 -18.87
C TYR A 740 -7.26 22.39 -20.24
N ASN A 741 -7.27 23.57 -20.87
CA ASN A 741 -6.59 23.75 -22.14
C ASN A 741 -5.07 23.74 -22.01
N SER A 742 -4.50 24.20 -20.89
CA SER A 742 -3.05 24.19 -20.69
C SER A 742 -2.50 22.77 -20.57
N LEU A 743 -3.28 21.82 -20.07
CA LEU A 743 -2.93 20.40 -20.01
C LEU A 743 -2.89 19.70 -21.37
N LYS A 744 -3.35 20.36 -22.44
CA LYS A 744 -3.29 19.87 -23.82
C LYS A 744 -2.05 20.30 -24.59
N ILE A 745 -1.17 21.08 -23.95
CA ILE A 745 0.07 21.62 -24.50
C ILE A 745 1.23 20.77 -24.01
#